data_AF-A0A941VXV0-F1
#
_entry.id   AF-A0A941VXV0-F1
#
_cell.length_a   1.000
_cell.length_b   1.000
_cell.length_c   1.000
_cell.angle_alpha   90.00
_cell.angle_beta   90.00
_cell.angle_gamma   90.00
#
_symmetry.space_group_name_H-M   'P 1'
#
loop_
_entity.id
_entity.type
_entity.pdbx_description
1 polymer ?
#
loop_
_entity_poly.entity_id
_entity_poly.type
_entity_poly.pdbx_seq_one_letter_code
_entity_poly.pdbx_strand_id
1 'polypeptide(L)'
;MFEWIAGLIPALPLAAALWIGVAILFGQASGEAHERRTSRIALVASAAAFAATLALVAARFAGELPESLTLGRWLTSGAYQVNVNFVADSLGLTLTTLAALLCLLVTRFSVNYLHREAGFHRFFMILSLFTAAMLVLFMSGNAVLTFVGWEVAGLCSYLLIVFFQDRPVAAENATRVFVTNRIGDAGFLLGIALAFHWLGGVDWATMATGAAGLSAGQVGALAGCFLLAAVAKSGQIPLAPWLARAMEGPTPSSALFYGAVMVHAGVYLLLRLQPVFEQSPAAMAALAIIGLATALYGFWAGLAQTDIKSALIFSTTGQLGLMFLACGLGFWTLALVHLCGHAIVRGYQFLRAPSVLYPPPGARVRPVSTFLAGRRRAYAAALQRFWLEDAADWAVVQPVRRLARALNRFDAAVVDRATGLPAPAVNALSSLAQWEERQVGAGRILERAPNAADRDPGIVGWLTERTAAVVNGFEELLVFRAVGQGVVTASRRLGRGLDRVERGLRQSWAWMAAILLVLIALVGLREIVRAGESSEAGIAGFPLLSLLLLMPLVGALAAWRVRRIQTALTLGVAVAGVELLLTIAALIQFHPHDPAAQLVERVESLPWLSLHLGIDGLGVLFLPLTALLTLLILLYAQTIRRERPGVLVAGILAQEAALMGMFTALNLMQFWLFALAEIIPVAFLVWR
;
A
#
# COMPACT_ATOMS: atom_id res chain seq x y z
N MET A 1 14.91 25.09 15.00
CA MET A 1 15.65 25.07 13.71
C MET A 1 15.97 23.64 13.27
N PHE A 2 16.67 22.83 14.09
CA PHE A 2 17.06 21.46 13.71
C PHE A 2 15.89 20.51 13.46
N GLU A 3 14.78 20.65 14.19
CA GLU A 3 13.54 19.88 13.95
C GLU A 3 13.05 20.05 12.50
N TRP A 4 12.98 21.28 12.00
CA TRP A 4 12.60 21.55 10.61
C TRP A 4 13.56 20.91 9.61
N ILE A 5 14.87 20.99 9.84
CA ILE A 5 15.87 20.36 8.98
C ILE A 5 15.66 18.83 8.98
N ALA A 6 15.45 18.23 10.14
CA ALA A 6 15.19 16.81 10.27
C ALA A 6 13.89 16.38 9.57
N GLY A 7 12.83 17.20 9.66
CA GLY A 7 11.58 17.05 8.89
C GLY A 7 11.78 17.08 7.39
N LEU A 8 12.63 18.00 6.89
CA LEU A 8 12.88 18.18 5.46
C LEU A 8 13.59 16.99 4.82
N ILE A 9 14.47 16.28 5.54
CA ILE A 9 15.26 15.16 5.01
C ILE A 9 14.38 14.11 4.32
N PRO A 10 13.36 13.51 4.98
CA PRO A 10 12.43 12.61 4.30
C PRO A 10 11.33 13.33 3.51
N ALA A 11 10.94 14.55 3.88
CA ALA A 11 9.85 15.27 3.20
C ALA A 11 10.19 15.69 1.77
N LEU A 12 11.45 16.05 1.48
CA LEU A 12 11.91 16.43 0.15
C LEU A 12 11.74 15.30 -0.89
N PRO A 13 12.27 14.08 -0.69
CA PRO A 13 12.05 12.97 -1.62
C PRO A 13 10.58 12.52 -1.65
N LEU A 14 9.83 12.65 -0.55
CA LEU A 14 8.39 12.39 -0.55
C LEU A 14 7.65 13.37 -1.46
N ALA A 15 7.94 14.67 -1.34
CA ALA A 15 7.35 15.70 -2.19
C ALA A 15 7.70 15.49 -3.67
N ALA A 16 8.92 15.04 -3.98
CA ALA A 16 9.29 14.65 -5.34
C ALA A 16 8.46 13.46 -5.85
N ALA A 17 8.27 12.42 -5.02
CA ALA A 17 7.44 11.27 -5.39
C ALA A 17 5.98 11.69 -5.66
N LEU A 18 5.38 12.49 -4.76
CA LEU A 18 4.03 13.00 -4.91
C LEU A 18 3.89 13.86 -6.16
N TRP A 19 4.83 14.77 -6.40
CA TRP A 19 4.82 15.64 -7.57
C TRP A 19 4.93 14.85 -8.88
N ILE A 20 5.84 13.88 -8.95
CA ILE A 20 5.97 13.02 -10.12
C ILE A 20 4.71 12.18 -10.31
N GLY A 21 4.14 11.64 -9.22
CA GLY A 21 2.88 10.89 -9.26
C GLY A 21 1.71 11.72 -9.80
N VAL A 22 1.53 12.94 -9.28
CA VAL A 22 0.53 13.90 -9.78
C VAL A 22 0.76 14.21 -11.26
N ALA A 23 2.01 14.45 -11.67
CA ALA A 23 2.33 14.69 -13.08
C ALA A 23 2.02 13.49 -13.98
N ILE A 24 2.22 12.26 -13.51
CA ILE A 24 1.83 11.03 -14.23
C ILE A 24 0.30 10.98 -14.38
N LEU A 25 -0.45 11.23 -13.30
CA LEU A 25 -1.92 11.19 -13.30
C LEU A 25 -2.54 12.18 -14.30
N PHE A 26 -1.97 13.38 -14.42
CA PHE A 26 -2.43 14.40 -15.37
C PHE A 26 -1.80 14.30 -16.77
N GLY A 27 -1.05 13.23 -17.06
CA GLY A 27 -0.38 13.05 -18.36
C GLY A 27 0.73 14.07 -18.66
N GLN A 28 1.21 14.78 -17.62
CA GLN A 28 2.30 15.77 -17.70
C GLN A 28 3.69 15.17 -17.48
N ALA A 29 3.76 13.86 -17.22
CA ALA A 29 4.97 13.06 -17.14
C ALA A 29 4.81 11.79 -17.98
N SER A 30 4.81 11.96 -19.31
CA SER A 30 4.71 10.87 -20.28
C SER A 30 5.74 10.98 -21.40
N GLY A 31 6.42 9.88 -21.70
CA GLY A 31 7.35 9.77 -22.81
C GLY A 31 8.68 10.51 -22.62
N GLU A 32 9.56 10.37 -23.60
CA GLU A 32 10.97 10.79 -23.55
C GLU A 32 11.15 12.29 -23.25
N ALA A 33 10.26 13.15 -23.78
CA ALA A 33 10.34 14.60 -23.63
C ALA A 33 10.31 15.08 -22.15
N HIS A 34 9.66 14.31 -21.26
CA HIS A 34 9.50 14.66 -19.86
C HIS A 34 10.54 14.00 -18.94
N GLU A 35 11.41 13.13 -19.47
CA GLU A 35 12.38 12.36 -18.67
C GLU A 35 13.37 13.29 -17.95
N ARG A 36 13.87 14.31 -18.64
CA ARG A 36 14.81 15.29 -18.05
C ARG A 36 14.18 16.05 -16.89
N ARG A 37 12.90 16.45 -17.00
CA ARG A 37 12.18 17.14 -15.92
C ARG A 37 12.02 16.21 -14.72
N THR A 38 11.57 14.98 -14.96
CA THR A 38 11.31 13.98 -13.92
C THR A 38 12.58 13.61 -13.15
N SER A 39 13.63 13.26 -13.87
CA SER A 39 14.94 12.93 -13.27
C SER A 39 15.55 14.11 -12.52
N ARG A 40 15.41 15.34 -13.01
CA ARG A 40 15.89 16.54 -12.32
C ARG A 40 15.17 16.75 -10.99
N ILE A 41 13.85 16.57 -10.94
CA ILE A 41 13.06 16.70 -9.71
C ILE A 41 13.54 15.70 -8.66
N ALA A 42 13.65 14.41 -9.04
CA ALA A 42 14.14 13.37 -8.14
C ALA A 42 15.59 13.63 -7.67
N LEU A 43 16.47 14.04 -8.59
CA LEU A 43 17.88 14.33 -8.26
C LEU A 43 18.04 15.51 -7.31
N VAL A 44 17.32 16.61 -7.55
CA VAL A 44 17.38 17.80 -6.71
C VAL A 44 16.85 17.47 -5.31
N ALA A 45 15.74 16.73 -5.22
CA ALA A 45 15.19 16.33 -3.93
C ALA A 45 16.14 15.41 -3.14
N SER A 46 16.72 14.39 -3.79
CA SER A 46 17.70 13.50 -3.14
C SER A 46 18.98 14.24 -2.74
N ALA A 47 19.46 15.18 -3.57
CA ALA A 47 20.65 15.97 -3.26
C ALA A 47 20.40 16.95 -2.10
N ALA A 48 19.23 17.59 -2.07
CA ALA A 48 18.83 18.48 -0.99
C ALA A 48 18.64 17.72 0.33
N ALA A 49 18.04 16.52 0.29
CA ALA A 49 17.95 15.64 1.45
C ALA A 49 19.33 15.25 1.98
N PHE A 50 20.27 14.86 1.09
CA PHE A 50 21.64 14.56 1.48
C PHE A 50 22.35 15.77 2.11
N ALA A 51 22.21 16.96 1.52
CA ALA A 51 22.78 18.19 2.07
C ALA A 51 22.19 18.55 3.44
N ALA A 52 20.89 18.38 3.63
CA ALA A 52 20.23 18.57 4.93
C ALA A 52 20.73 17.58 5.98
N THR A 53 20.96 16.32 5.60
CA THR A 53 21.59 15.32 6.48
C THR A 53 23.02 15.74 6.87
N LEU A 54 23.83 16.23 5.93
CA LEU A 54 25.18 16.73 6.23
C LEU A 54 25.15 17.94 7.18
N ALA A 55 24.15 18.81 7.07
CA ALA A 55 23.97 19.92 8.00
C ALA A 55 23.70 19.43 9.44
N LEU A 56 22.88 18.38 9.62
CA LEU A 56 22.69 17.76 10.94
C LEU A 56 23.99 17.10 11.44
N VAL A 57 24.72 16.40 10.59
CA VAL A 57 26.02 15.81 10.96
C VAL A 57 27.00 16.90 11.40
N ALA A 58 27.09 18.03 10.68
CA ALA A 58 27.94 19.15 11.06
C ALA A 58 27.53 19.75 12.43
N ALA A 59 26.22 19.95 12.65
CA ALA A 59 25.71 20.41 13.94
C ALA A 59 26.00 19.42 15.08
N ARG A 60 25.99 18.12 14.81
CA ARG A 60 26.38 17.09 15.79
C ARG A 60 27.85 17.20 16.17
N PHE A 61 28.75 17.41 15.20
CA PHE A 61 30.17 17.62 15.47
C PHE A 61 30.47 18.94 16.18
N ALA A 62 29.65 19.97 15.97
CA ALA A 62 29.72 21.23 16.70
C ALA A 62 29.21 21.12 18.15
N GLY A 63 28.59 20.01 18.54
CA GLY A 63 27.99 19.82 19.86
C GLY A 63 26.65 20.53 20.05
N GLU A 64 26.04 21.01 18.95
CA GLU A 64 24.82 21.82 18.98
C GLU A 64 23.53 20.99 18.80
N LEU A 65 23.65 19.74 18.33
CA LEU A 65 22.50 18.92 17.95
C LEU A 65 21.94 18.08 19.12
N PRO A 66 20.67 18.29 19.51
CA PRO A 66 19.98 17.43 20.46
C PRO A 66 19.87 15.98 19.96
N GLU A 67 19.86 15.02 20.89
CA GLU A 67 19.73 13.60 20.53
C GLU A 67 18.34 13.23 20.02
N SER A 68 17.29 13.91 20.50
CA SER A 68 15.91 13.75 20.04
C SER A 68 15.34 15.07 19.54
N LEU A 69 14.68 15.02 18.38
CA LEU A 69 14.04 16.13 17.68
C LEU A 69 12.56 15.81 17.50
N THR A 70 11.68 16.47 18.24
CA THR A 70 10.24 16.17 18.20
C THR A 70 9.53 17.18 17.29
N LEU A 71 8.94 16.69 16.20
CA LEU A 71 8.19 17.51 15.24
C LEU A 71 6.77 17.81 15.73
N GLY A 72 6.18 16.89 16.48
CA GLY A 72 4.83 17.03 16.99
C GLY A 72 4.27 15.70 17.47
N ARG A 73 3.03 15.74 17.96
CA ARG A 73 2.31 14.55 18.38
C ARG A 73 1.57 13.94 17.18
N TRP A 74 1.77 12.65 16.93
CA TRP A 74 1.08 11.95 15.85
C TRP A 74 -0.29 11.43 16.31
N LEU A 75 -0.30 10.69 17.42
CA LEU A 75 -1.50 10.00 17.90
C LEU A 75 -1.57 10.08 19.42
N THR A 76 -2.77 10.38 19.93
CA THR A 76 -3.11 10.34 21.36
C THR A 76 -4.36 9.50 21.54
N SER A 77 -4.34 8.53 22.46
CA SER A 77 -5.52 7.78 22.88
C SER A 77 -5.37 7.37 24.35
N GLY A 78 -5.99 8.12 25.26
CA GLY A 78 -5.81 7.96 26.70
C GLY A 78 -4.33 8.13 27.10
N ALA A 79 -3.75 7.09 27.70
CA ALA A 79 -2.32 7.06 28.04
C ALA A 79 -1.40 6.79 26.84
N TYR A 80 -1.95 6.33 25.70
CA TYR A 80 -1.16 6.06 24.50
C TYR A 80 -0.79 7.35 23.80
N GLN A 81 0.51 7.63 23.71
CA GLN A 81 1.04 8.79 23.01
C GLN A 81 2.13 8.34 22.04
N VAL A 82 1.97 8.68 20.77
CA VAL A 82 2.98 8.47 19.73
C VAL A 82 3.34 9.83 19.17
N ASN A 83 4.62 10.17 19.25
CA ASN A 83 5.14 11.41 18.68
C ASN A 83 5.74 11.15 17.30
N VAL A 84 5.69 12.15 16.43
CA VAL A 84 6.59 12.23 15.28
C VAL A 84 7.91 12.79 15.81
N ASN A 85 8.83 11.92 16.19
CA ASN A 85 10.15 12.29 16.65
C ASN A 85 11.24 11.62 15.81
N PHE A 86 12.35 12.34 15.65
CA PHE A 86 13.56 11.82 15.05
C PHE A 86 14.67 11.76 16.09
N VAL A 87 15.49 10.72 16.02
CA VAL A 87 16.68 10.55 16.84
C VAL A 87 17.90 10.83 15.97
N ALA A 88 18.70 11.80 16.38
CA ALA A 88 19.90 12.24 15.70
C ALA A 88 21.17 11.74 16.43
N ASP A 89 21.12 10.47 16.82
CA ASP A 89 22.24 9.78 17.44
C ASP A 89 23.25 9.28 16.40
N SER A 90 24.38 8.75 16.87
CA SER A 90 25.47 8.30 16.00
C SER A 90 25.03 7.19 15.03
N LEU A 91 24.17 6.26 15.45
CA LEU A 91 23.66 5.19 14.59
C LEU A 91 22.75 5.76 13.50
N GLY A 92 21.75 6.57 13.88
CA GLY A 92 20.77 7.16 12.99
C GLY A 92 21.43 8.07 11.95
N LEU A 93 22.31 8.98 12.38
CA LEU A 93 23.01 9.90 11.47
C LEU A 93 23.95 9.16 10.51
N THR A 94 24.68 8.14 10.97
CA THR A 94 25.58 7.36 10.11
C THR A 94 24.81 6.68 8.99
N LEU A 95 23.73 5.96 9.34
CA LEU A 95 22.96 5.22 8.35
C LEU A 95 22.11 6.12 7.46
N THR A 96 21.57 7.22 7.98
CA THR A 96 20.83 8.21 7.20
C THR A 96 21.76 8.88 6.18
N THR A 97 22.99 9.23 6.56
CA THR A 97 23.99 9.82 5.65
C THR A 97 24.35 8.86 4.54
N LEU A 98 24.65 7.60 4.91
CA LEU A 98 25.01 6.56 3.95
C LEU A 98 23.85 6.26 2.98
N ALA A 99 22.64 6.10 3.50
CA ALA A 99 21.45 5.85 2.70
C ALA A 99 21.13 7.02 1.76
N ALA A 100 21.17 8.27 2.24
CA ALA A 100 20.95 9.45 1.42
C ALA A 100 21.95 9.55 0.26
N LEU A 101 23.24 9.31 0.54
CA LEU A 101 24.29 9.30 -0.48
C LEU A 101 24.06 8.20 -1.52
N LEU A 102 23.82 6.96 -1.08
CA LEU A 102 23.58 5.83 -1.98
C LEU A 102 22.32 6.03 -2.82
N CYS A 103 21.23 6.52 -2.23
CA CYS A 103 20.01 6.86 -2.96
C CYS A 103 20.27 7.93 -4.02
N LEU A 104 21.05 8.97 -3.71
CA LEU A 104 21.43 10.01 -4.67
C LEU A 104 22.24 9.43 -5.85
N LEU A 105 23.26 8.61 -5.55
CA LEU A 105 24.09 7.96 -6.58
C LEU A 105 23.28 7.02 -7.47
N VAL A 106 22.40 6.20 -6.89
CA VAL A 106 21.50 5.31 -7.63
C VAL A 106 20.51 6.11 -8.46
N THR A 107 19.95 7.20 -7.93
CA THR A 107 19.06 8.11 -8.67
C THR A 107 19.79 8.66 -9.89
N ARG A 108 21.04 9.10 -9.74
CA ARG A 108 21.86 9.63 -10.85
C ARG A 108 22.19 8.58 -11.90
N PHE A 109 22.54 7.38 -11.47
CA PHE A 109 22.81 6.24 -12.35
C PHE A 109 21.56 5.85 -13.16
N SER A 110 20.39 5.85 -12.50
CA SER A 110 19.11 5.44 -13.10
C SER A 110 18.69 6.32 -14.28
N VAL A 111 19.10 7.59 -14.30
CA VAL A 111 18.79 8.53 -15.40
C VAL A 111 19.26 7.98 -16.74
N ASN A 112 20.50 7.49 -16.78
CA ASN A 112 21.09 6.98 -18.01
C ASN A 112 20.66 5.53 -18.26
N TYR A 113 20.53 4.73 -17.19
CA TYR A 113 20.20 3.30 -17.30
C TYR A 113 18.78 3.06 -17.85
N LEU A 114 17.81 3.91 -17.48
CA LEU A 114 16.41 3.76 -17.86
C LEU A 114 15.99 4.67 -19.02
N HIS A 115 16.92 5.41 -19.63
CA HIS A 115 16.57 6.32 -20.71
C HIS A 115 15.79 5.58 -21.81
N ARG A 116 14.63 6.13 -22.20
CA ARG A 116 13.69 5.55 -23.19
C ARG A 116 12.96 4.29 -22.73
N GLU A 117 13.02 3.94 -21.44
CA GLU A 117 12.16 2.91 -20.86
C GLU A 117 10.75 3.44 -20.62
N ALA A 118 9.73 2.69 -21.05
CA ALA A 118 8.32 3.09 -20.89
C ALA A 118 7.93 3.39 -19.43
N GLY A 119 8.57 2.70 -18.48
CA GLY A 119 8.36 2.89 -17.04
C GLY A 119 9.19 3.99 -16.38
N PHE A 120 9.91 4.84 -17.12
CA PHE A 120 10.86 5.83 -16.57
C PHE A 120 10.25 6.67 -15.44
N HIS A 121 9.12 7.33 -15.67
CA HIS A 121 8.51 8.23 -14.69
C HIS A 121 8.05 7.49 -13.43
N ARG A 122 7.43 6.32 -13.61
CA ARG A 122 7.01 5.44 -12.53
C ARG A 122 8.20 4.99 -11.69
N PHE A 123 9.33 4.66 -12.32
CA PHE A 123 10.54 4.29 -11.60
C PHE A 123 11.01 5.41 -10.68
N PHE A 124 11.15 6.64 -11.19
CA PHE A 124 11.61 7.77 -10.38
C PHE A 124 10.62 8.15 -9.27
N MET A 125 9.32 8.04 -9.51
CA MET A 125 8.30 8.20 -8.47
C MET A 125 8.52 7.19 -7.31
N ILE A 126 8.66 5.91 -7.63
CA ILE A 126 8.83 4.86 -6.61
C ILE A 126 10.20 4.98 -5.94
N LEU A 127 11.26 5.33 -6.68
CA LEU A 127 12.60 5.52 -6.12
C LEU A 127 12.65 6.68 -5.13
N SER A 128 11.98 7.79 -5.44
CA SER A 128 11.84 8.93 -4.53
C SER A 128 11.02 8.57 -3.29
N LEU A 129 9.92 7.82 -3.45
CA LEU A 129 9.13 7.34 -2.31
C LEU A 129 9.95 6.41 -1.41
N PHE A 130 10.72 5.51 -2.01
CA PHE A 130 11.60 4.62 -1.26
C PHE A 130 12.69 5.40 -0.50
N THR A 131 13.28 6.40 -1.15
CA THR A 131 14.29 7.27 -0.51
C THR A 131 13.70 7.93 0.73
N ALA A 132 12.49 8.48 0.63
CA ALA A 132 11.78 9.05 1.79
C ALA A 132 11.56 8.00 2.88
N ALA A 133 11.05 6.82 2.53
CA ALA A 133 10.75 5.75 3.47
C ALA A 133 11.97 5.27 4.25
N MET A 134 13.11 5.07 3.58
CA MET A 134 14.35 4.66 4.25
C MET A 134 14.93 5.74 5.16
N LEU A 135 14.81 7.02 4.77
CA LEU A 135 15.26 8.13 5.62
C LEU A 135 14.39 8.26 6.87
N VAL A 136 13.06 8.11 6.75
CA VAL A 136 12.16 8.02 7.91
C VAL A 136 12.57 6.84 8.80
N LEU A 137 12.81 5.67 8.23
CA LEU A 137 13.18 4.46 8.97
C LEU A 137 14.43 4.67 9.83
N PHE A 138 15.52 5.23 9.27
CA PHE A 138 16.77 5.41 10.02
C PHE A 138 16.75 6.56 11.02
N MET A 139 15.95 7.60 10.75
CA MET A 139 15.83 8.76 11.64
C MET A 139 14.78 8.59 12.72
N SER A 140 13.80 7.70 12.55
CA SER A 140 12.67 7.53 13.47
C SER A 140 13.08 7.30 14.93
N GLY A 141 12.45 8.03 15.84
CA GLY A 141 12.69 7.95 17.29
C GLY A 141 11.87 6.91 18.03
N ASN A 142 10.91 6.28 17.36
CA ASN A 142 10.05 5.26 17.93
C ASN A 142 9.71 4.16 16.92
N ALA A 143 9.33 3.00 17.44
CA ALA A 143 9.05 1.79 16.68
C ALA A 143 7.90 1.96 15.67
N VAL A 144 6.89 2.79 15.98
CA VAL A 144 5.73 3.00 15.09
C VAL A 144 6.14 3.78 13.85
N LEU A 145 6.90 4.88 14.02
CA LEU A 145 7.40 5.66 12.89
C LEU A 145 8.41 4.88 12.06
N THR A 146 9.24 4.03 12.70
CA THR A 146 10.09 3.08 11.97
C THR A 146 9.27 2.11 11.14
N PHE A 147 8.18 1.59 11.68
CA PHE A 147 7.28 0.68 10.99
C PHE A 147 6.62 1.34 9.77
N VAL A 148 6.27 2.63 9.84
CA VAL A 148 5.80 3.38 8.65
C VAL A 148 6.84 3.36 7.54
N GLY A 149 8.10 3.74 7.83
CA GLY A 149 9.18 3.67 6.85
C GLY A 149 9.44 2.25 6.34
N TRP A 150 9.33 1.26 7.22
CA TRP A 150 9.49 -0.16 6.94
C TRP A 150 8.46 -0.69 5.93
N GLU A 151 7.20 -0.34 6.12
CA GLU A 151 6.07 -0.72 5.28
C GLU A 151 6.12 -0.04 3.92
N VAL A 152 6.34 1.28 3.89
CA VAL A 152 6.43 2.03 2.64
C VAL A 152 7.63 1.54 1.81
N ALA A 153 8.76 1.22 2.45
CA ALA A 153 9.90 0.61 1.77
C ALA A 153 9.55 -0.78 1.21
N GLY A 154 8.80 -1.59 1.97
CA GLY A 154 8.27 -2.89 1.53
C GLY A 154 7.38 -2.76 0.29
N LEU A 155 6.44 -1.82 0.28
CA LEU A 155 5.59 -1.50 -0.86
C LEU A 155 6.42 -1.07 -2.08
N CYS A 156 7.38 -0.16 -1.91
CA CYS A 156 8.25 0.28 -2.99
C CYS A 156 9.03 -0.90 -3.59
N SER A 157 9.50 -1.82 -2.75
CA SER A 157 10.21 -3.02 -3.20
C SER A 157 9.31 -3.92 -4.06
N TYR A 158 8.06 -4.13 -3.65
CA TYR A 158 7.08 -4.89 -4.44
C TYR A 158 6.89 -4.27 -5.82
N LEU A 159 6.61 -2.96 -5.86
CA LEU A 159 6.35 -2.21 -7.09
C LEU A 159 7.54 -2.23 -8.07
N LEU A 160 8.77 -2.31 -7.55
CA LEU A 160 9.98 -2.34 -8.37
C LEU A 160 10.43 -3.75 -8.76
N ILE A 161 10.09 -4.78 -7.99
CA ILE A 161 10.24 -6.18 -8.45
C ILE A 161 9.29 -6.41 -9.63
N VAL A 162 8.04 -5.94 -9.52
CA VAL A 162 7.04 -6.04 -10.59
C VAL A 162 7.13 -4.91 -11.63
N PHE A 163 8.28 -4.22 -11.71
CA PHE A 163 8.47 -3.11 -12.64
C PHE A 163 8.20 -3.52 -14.10
N PHE A 164 8.65 -4.72 -14.49
CA PHE A 164 8.34 -5.36 -15.77
C PHE A 164 7.07 -6.21 -15.64
N GLN A 165 5.95 -5.54 -15.38
CA GLN A 165 4.64 -6.15 -15.08
C GLN A 165 4.14 -7.15 -16.14
N ASP A 166 4.58 -7.02 -17.39
CA ASP A 166 4.20 -7.93 -18.48
C ASP A 166 4.83 -9.32 -18.36
N ARG A 167 5.81 -9.48 -17.45
CA ARG A 167 6.44 -10.77 -17.16
C ARG A 167 5.71 -11.45 -15.99
N PRO A 168 5.01 -12.57 -16.22
CA PRO A 168 4.26 -13.25 -15.16
C PRO A 168 5.17 -13.72 -14.01
N VAL A 169 6.42 -14.10 -14.33
CA VAL A 169 7.44 -14.48 -13.34
C VAL A 169 7.76 -13.34 -12.37
N ALA A 170 7.80 -12.08 -12.86
CA ALA A 170 8.06 -10.92 -12.01
C ALA A 170 6.93 -10.66 -11.02
N ALA A 171 5.68 -10.74 -11.46
CA ALA A 171 4.51 -10.61 -10.60
C ALA A 171 4.43 -11.74 -9.55
N GLU A 172 4.71 -12.97 -9.97
CA GLU A 172 4.72 -14.11 -9.06
C GLU A 172 5.79 -13.95 -7.98
N ASN A 173 7.02 -13.62 -8.38
CA ASN A 173 8.14 -13.42 -7.46
C ASN A 173 7.89 -12.23 -6.52
N ALA A 174 7.39 -11.10 -7.03
CA ALA A 174 7.03 -9.94 -6.21
C ALA A 174 6.03 -10.33 -5.11
N THR A 175 5.01 -11.13 -5.47
CA THR A 175 4.00 -11.59 -4.50
C THR A 175 4.61 -12.51 -3.44
N ARG A 176 5.48 -13.45 -3.84
CA ARG A 176 6.20 -14.32 -2.88
C ARG A 176 7.04 -13.50 -1.90
N VAL A 177 7.79 -12.52 -2.41
CA VAL A 177 8.60 -11.61 -1.59
C VAL A 177 7.73 -10.81 -0.63
N PHE A 178 6.62 -10.26 -1.11
CA PHE A 178 5.71 -9.46 -0.28
C PHE A 178 5.13 -10.30 0.87
N VAL A 179 4.54 -11.45 0.55
CA VAL A 179 3.96 -12.37 1.57
C VAL A 179 5.00 -12.80 2.59
N THR A 180 6.24 -13.06 2.16
CA THR A 180 7.30 -13.48 3.08
C THR A 180 7.69 -12.37 4.05
N ASN A 181 7.77 -11.12 3.57
CA ASN A 181 8.04 -9.96 4.43
C ASN A 181 6.89 -9.69 5.42
N ARG A 182 5.62 -9.91 5.03
CA ARG A 182 4.44 -9.75 5.92
C ARG A 182 4.53 -10.58 7.20
N ILE A 183 5.17 -11.75 7.17
CA ILE A 183 5.42 -12.54 8.39
C ILE A 183 6.30 -11.78 9.38
N GLY A 184 7.37 -11.14 8.88
CA GLY A 184 8.22 -10.28 9.71
C GLY A 184 7.49 -9.06 10.23
N ASP A 185 6.64 -8.47 9.40
CA ASP A 185 5.86 -7.28 9.76
C ASP A 185 4.87 -7.58 10.90
N ALA A 186 4.29 -8.79 10.93
CA ALA A 186 3.51 -9.26 12.07
C ALA A 186 4.35 -9.36 13.37
N GLY A 187 5.61 -9.83 13.26
CA GLY A 187 6.56 -9.81 14.38
C GLY A 187 6.86 -8.38 14.85
N PHE A 188 7.07 -7.43 13.94
CA PHE A 188 7.31 -6.03 14.27
C PHE A 188 6.10 -5.43 15.01
N LEU A 189 4.88 -5.60 14.48
CA LEU A 189 3.64 -5.11 15.08
C LEU A 189 3.40 -5.70 16.47
N LEU A 190 3.64 -7.00 16.64
CA LEU A 190 3.54 -7.64 17.95
C LEU A 190 4.60 -7.07 18.92
N GLY A 191 5.81 -6.81 18.45
CA GLY A 191 6.86 -6.15 19.23
C GLY A 191 6.44 -4.75 19.71
N ILE A 192 5.81 -3.94 18.84
CA ILE A 192 5.23 -2.64 19.20
C ILE A 192 4.15 -2.81 20.29
N ALA A 193 3.24 -3.76 20.11
CA ALA A 193 2.15 -4.02 21.05
C ALA A 193 2.68 -4.46 22.43
N LEU A 194 3.69 -5.34 22.47
CA LEU A 194 4.32 -5.80 23.70
C LEU A 194 5.14 -4.69 24.38
N ALA A 195 5.87 -3.89 23.62
CA ALA A 195 6.59 -2.72 24.15
C ALA A 195 5.62 -1.77 24.84
N PHE A 196 4.50 -1.45 24.19
CA PHE A 196 3.47 -0.63 24.79
C PHE A 196 2.87 -1.27 26.05
N HIS A 197 2.48 -2.54 25.98
CA HIS A 197 1.81 -3.22 27.08
C HIS A 197 2.69 -3.38 28.33
N TRP A 198 3.98 -3.67 28.18
CA TRP A 198 4.88 -3.91 29.31
C TRP A 198 5.70 -2.68 29.74
N LEU A 199 6.02 -1.77 28.82
CA LEU A 199 6.89 -0.63 29.07
C LEU A 199 6.17 0.72 29.03
N GLY A 200 4.90 0.75 28.63
CA GLY A 200 4.09 1.97 28.57
C GLY A 200 4.43 2.93 27.42
N GLY A 201 5.32 2.53 26.50
CA GLY A 201 5.77 3.38 25.40
C GLY A 201 6.45 2.62 24.29
N VAL A 202 6.58 3.28 23.14
CA VAL A 202 7.12 2.72 21.89
C VAL A 202 8.37 3.45 21.40
N ASP A 203 8.84 4.45 22.14
CA ASP A 203 10.10 5.15 21.90
C ASP A 203 11.29 4.23 22.16
N TRP A 204 12.34 4.38 21.36
CA TRP A 204 13.54 3.56 21.50
C TRP A 204 14.21 3.71 22.86
N ALA A 205 14.21 4.92 23.42
CA ALA A 205 14.74 5.19 24.75
C ALA A 205 13.95 4.47 25.86
N THR A 206 12.61 4.44 25.76
CA THR A 206 11.75 3.71 26.70
C THR A 206 12.01 2.22 26.65
N MET A 207 12.16 1.67 25.45
CA MET A 207 12.50 0.25 25.27
C MET A 207 13.87 -0.09 25.82
N ALA A 208 14.87 0.74 25.54
CA ALA A 208 16.24 0.53 25.99
C ALA A 208 16.38 0.57 27.53
N THR A 209 15.71 1.52 28.18
CA THR A 209 15.75 1.67 29.65
C THR A 209 14.86 0.66 30.37
N GLY A 210 13.67 0.40 29.84
CA GLY A 210 12.68 -0.49 30.45
C GLY A 210 13.01 -1.98 30.33
N ALA A 211 13.83 -2.40 29.36
CA ALA A 211 14.15 -3.80 29.12
C ALA A 211 14.77 -4.51 30.34
N ALA A 212 15.58 -3.81 31.14
CA ALA A 212 16.20 -4.37 32.35
C ALA A 212 15.18 -4.70 33.46
N GLY A 213 14.00 -4.08 33.44
CA GLY A 213 12.92 -4.31 34.40
C GLY A 213 11.98 -5.46 34.01
N LEU A 214 12.11 -6.02 32.81
CA LEU A 214 11.27 -7.11 32.34
C LEU A 214 11.76 -8.46 32.86
N SER A 215 10.84 -9.40 33.09
CA SER A 215 11.21 -10.79 33.34
C SER A 215 11.90 -11.41 32.10
N ALA A 216 12.72 -12.45 32.32
CA ALA A 216 13.44 -13.14 31.25
C ALA A 216 12.51 -13.62 30.10
N GLY A 217 11.30 -14.08 30.43
CA GLY A 217 10.29 -14.47 29.45
C GLY A 217 9.74 -13.31 28.64
N GLN A 218 9.46 -12.17 29.29
CA GLN A 218 8.95 -10.97 28.63
C GLN A 218 10.00 -10.37 27.69
N VAL A 219 11.24 -10.17 28.16
CA VAL A 219 12.28 -9.61 27.30
C VAL A 219 12.65 -10.55 26.15
N GLY A 220 12.63 -11.87 26.39
CA GLY A 220 12.79 -12.87 25.34
C GLY A 220 11.69 -12.83 24.28
N ALA A 221 10.42 -12.66 24.69
CA ALA A 221 9.30 -12.52 23.76
C ALA A 221 9.39 -11.21 22.96
N LEU A 222 9.71 -10.09 23.63
CA LEU A 222 9.88 -8.79 22.97
C LEU A 222 11.01 -8.83 21.94
N ALA A 223 12.19 -9.30 22.34
CA ALA A 223 13.35 -9.45 21.45
C ALA A 223 13.06 -10.44 20.31
N GLY A 224 12.36 -11.54 20.59
CA GLY A 224 11.96 -12.53 19.59
C GLY A 224 11.03 -11.96 18.51
N CYS A 225 10.11 -11.07 18.87
CA CYS A 225 9.22 -10.39 17.93
C CYS A 225 9.99 -9.50 16.94
N PHE A 226 10.90 -8.67 17.43
CA PHE A 226 11.75 -7.84 16.57
C PHE A 226 12.81 -8.66 15.81
N LEU A 227 13.28 -9.78 16.38
CA LEU A 227 14.14 -10.73 15.69
C LEU A 227 13.43 -11.33 14.47
N LEU A 228 12.17 -11.73 14.60
CA LEU A 228 11.38 -12.24 13.47
C LEU A 228 11.27 -11.20 12.36
N ALA A 229 11.02 -9.93 12.71
CA ALA A 229 11.00 -8.82 11.76
C ALA A 229 12.36 -8.66 11.04
N ALA A 230 13.46 -8.64 11.80
CA ALA A 230 14.80 -8.51 11.25
C ALA A 230 15.18 -9.69 10.35
N VAL A 231 14.86 -10.93 10.76
CA VAL A 231 15.08 -12.17 9.99
C VAL A 231 14.37 -12.12 8.65
N ALA A 232 13.11 -11.70 8.62
CA ALA A 232 12.36 -11.58 7.38
C ALA A 232 12.97 -10.50 6.46
N LYS A 233 13.16 -9.27 6.94
CA LYS A 233 13.57 -8.13 6.11
C LYS A 233 15.01 -8.21 5.60
N SER A 234 15.89 -8.87 6.36
CA SER A 234 17.28 -9.11 5.95
C SER A 234 17.49 -10.48 5.29
N GLY A 235 16.42 -11.22 4.98
CA GLY A 235 16.52 -12.50 4.26
C GLY A 235 17.41 -13.52 4.97
N GLN A 236 17.19 -13.74 6.26
CA GLN A 236 17.89 -14.75 7.04
C GLN A 236 17.16 -16.10 6.98
N ILE A 237 17.87 -17.20 7.21
CA ILE A 237 17.25 -18.53 7.31
C ILE A 237 16.22 -18.54 8.46
N PRO A 238 15.01 -19.10 8.25
CA PRO A 238 14.56 -19.87 7.08
C PRO A 238 13.92 -19.04 5.95
N LEU A 239 13.80 -17.72 6.10
CA LEU A 239 13.14 -16.83 5.15
C LEU A 239 14.06 -16.29 4.05
N ALA A 240 15.34 -16.68 4.02
CA ALA A 240 16.33 -16.26 3.01
C ALA A 240 15.92 -16.38 1.52
N PRO A 241 15.13 -17.38 1.08
CA PRO A 241 14.89 -17.60 -0.36
C PRO A 241 14.25 -16.43 -1.11
N TRP A 242 13.49 -15.56 -0.43
CA TRP A 242 12.82 -14.44 -1.11
C TRP A 242 13.84 -13.49 -1.77
N LEU A 243 15.04 -13.34 -1.20
CA LEU A 243 16.04 -12.39 -1.69
C LEU A 243 16.52 -12.73 -3.09
N ALA A 244 16.68 -14.03 -3.40
CA ALA A 244 17.08 -14.50 -4.73
C ALA A 244 15.99 -14.29 -5.79
N ARG A 245 14.71 -14.26 -5.39
CA ARG A 245 13.57 -14.04 -6.29
C ARG A 245 13.31 -12.57 -6.60
N ALA A 246 13.92 -11.67 -5.83
CA ALA A 246 13.70 -10.24 -5.97
C ALA A 246 14.49 -9.59 -7.16
N MET A 247 15.19 -10.38 -7.98
CA MET A 247 16.06 -9.89 -9.07
C MET A 247 15.39 -9.53 -10.39
N GLU A 248 14.07 -9.68 -10.46
CA GLU A 248 13.33 -9.35 -11.68
C GLU A 248 13.30 -7.84 -11.94
N GLY A 249 13.54 -7.02 -10.92
CA GLY A 249 13.59 -5.57 -11.05
C GLY A 249 14.81 -5.03 -11.82
N PRO A 250 14.76 -3.75 -12.24
CA PRO A 250 15.89 -3.06 -12.83
C PRO A 250 17.15 -3.11 -11.95
N THR A 251 18.33 -3.13 -12.57
CA THR A 251 19.60 -3.19 -11.83
C THR A 251 19.79 -2.06 -10.79
N PRO A 252 19.39 -0.79 -11.05
CA PRO A 252 19.49 0.25 -10.04
C PRO A 252 18.63 -0.02 -8.79
N SER A 253 17.43 -0.58 -8.94
CA SER A 253 16.62 -0.97 -7.78
C SER A 253 17.22 -2.17 -7.03
N SER A 254 17.82 -3.13 -7.73
CA SER A 254 18.53 -4.24 -7.07
C SER A 254 19.72 -3.74 -6.23
N ALA A 255 20.47 -2.75 -6.76
CA ALA A 255 21.59 -2.14 -6.04
C ALA A 255 21.13 -1.51 -4.71
N LEU A 256 19.97 -0.85 -4.70
CA LEU A 256 19.47 -0.14 -3.54
C LEU A 256 18.80 -1.06 -2.52
N PHE A 257 17.93 -1.98 -2.96
CA PHE A 257 17.21 -2.84 -2.02
C PHE A 257 18.07 -3.95 -1.47
N TYR A 258 18.72 -4.68 -2.36
CA TYR A 258 19.36 -5.94 -2.01
C TYR A 258 20.88 -5.79 -1.92
N GLY A 259 21.44 -4.76 -2.55
CA GLY A 259 22.86 -4.44 -2.41
C GLY A 259 23.16 -3.61 -1.16
N ALA A 260 22.41 -2.51 -0.95
CA ALA A 260 22.98 -1.40 -0.19
C ALA A 260 22.13 -0.81 0.96
N VAL A 261 20.80 -0.84 0.89
CA VAL A 261 19.96 -0.06 1.83
C VAL A 261 18.86 -0.90 2.49
N MET A 262 17.92 -1.48 1.73
CA MET A 262 16.73 -2.10 2.34
C MET A 262 17.05 -3.37 3.14
N VAL A 263 17.93 -4.23 2.63
CA VAL A 263 18.33 -5.47 3.33
C VAL A 263 19.04 -5.20 4.66
N HIS A 264 19.59 -4.01 4.86
CA HIS A 264 20.21 -3.61 6.13
C HIS A 264 19.21 -3.10 7.16
N ALA A 265 17.93 -2.90 6.81
CA ALA A 265 16.90 -2.44 7.74
C ALA A 265 16.74 -3.39 8.94
N GLY A 266 16.81 -4.72 8.72
CA GLY A 266 16.79 -5.69 9.80
C GLY A 266 18.00 -5.58 10.73
N VAL A 267 19.21 -5.44 10.17
CA VAL A 267 20.44 -5.23 10.97
C VAL A 267 20.38 -3.90 11.75
N TYR A 268 19.86 -2.83 11.14
CA TYR A 268 19.61 -1.56 11.84
C TYR A 268 18.68 -1.74 13.04
N LEU A 269 17.57 -2.47 12.87
CA LEU A 269 16.63 -2.74 13.96
C LEU A 269 17.32 -3.47 15.12
N LEU A 270 18.19 -4.44 14.82
CA LEU A 270 18.98 -5.14 15.84
C LEU A 270 19.94 -4.20 16.58
N LEU A 271 20.68 -3.36 15.84
CA LEU A 271 21.60 -2.38 16.41
C LEU A 271 20.86 -1.35 17.29
N ARG A 272 19.71 -0.88 16.83
CA ARG A 272 18.86 0.07 17.56
C ARG A 272 18.33 -0.54 18.86
N LEU A 273 18.04 -1.84 18.86
CA LEU A 273 17.53 -2.60 19.99
C LEU A 273 18.63 -3.35 20.76
N GLN A 274 19.91 -3.01 20.57
CA GLN A 274 21.03 -3.63 21.30
C GLN A 274 20.74 -3.77 22.81
N PRO A 275 20.28 -2.72 23.52
CA PRO A 275 20.01 -2.83 24.96
C PRO A 275 18.89 -3.81 25.32
N VAL A 276 17.96 -4.10 24.40
CA VAL A 276 16.89 -5.09 24.62
C VAL A 276 17.43 -6.51 24.40
N PHE A 277 18.23 -6.71 23.35
CA PHE A 277 18.81 -8.01 23.03
C PHE A 277 19.82 -8.48 24.09
N GLU A 278 20.63 -7.57 24.63
CA GLU A 278 21.62 -7.89 25.68
C GLU A 278 20.97 -8.41 26.98
N GLN A 279 19.70 -8.09 27.23
CA GLN A 279 18.93 -8.59 28.37
C GLN A 279 18.34 -10.00 28.13
N SER A 280 18.44 -10.53 26.90
CA SER A 280 17.92 -11.86 26.55
C SER A 280 19.02 -12.76 25.97
N PRO A 281 19.68 -13.58 26.80
CA PRO A 281 20.66 -14.56 26.32
C PRO A 281 20.11 -15.51 25.26
N ALA A 282 18.83 -15.88 25.36
CA ALA A 282 18.16 -16.72 24.36
C ALA A 282 18.05 -16.03 23.00
N ALA A 283 17.71 -14.74 22.96
CA ALA A 283 17.63 -13.99 21.71
C ALA A 283 19.02 -13.77 21.08
N MET A 284 20.05 -13.52 21.90
CA MET A 284 21.45 -13.44 21.45
C MET A 284 21.94 -14.75 20.84
N ALA A 285 21.65 -15.88 21.50
CA ALA A 285 21.98 -17.20 20.96
C ALA A 285 21.25 -17.48 19.64
N ALA A 286 19.96 -17.13 19.55
CA ALA A 286 19.18 -17.27 18.33
C ALA A 286 19.77 -16.43 17.19
N LEU A 287 20.14 -15.17 17.45
CA LEU A 287 20.83 -14.29 16.50
C LEU A 287 22.13 -14.92 15.97
N ALA A 288 22.97 -15.45 16.86
CA ALA A 288 24.23 -16.07 16.49
C ALA A 288 24.01 -17.31 15.61
N ILE A 289 23.09 -18.20 16.00
CA ILE A 289 22.79 -19.43 15.27
C ILE A 289 22.22 -19.12 13.89
N ILE A 290 21.22 -18.23 13.81
CA ILE A 290 20.57 -17.85 12.55
C ILE A 290 21.57 -17.14 11.63
N GLY A 291 22.40 -16.24 12.18
CA GLY A 291 23.43 -15.53 11.44
C GLY A 291 24.47 -16.47 10.85
N LEU A 292 25.00 -17.40 11.66
CA LEU A 292 25.97 -18.40 11.20
C LEU A 292 25.37 -19.32 10.13
N ALA A 293 24.16 -19.83 10.34
CA ALA A 293 23.48 -20.68 9.37
C ALA A 293 23.27 -19.95 8.04
N THR A 294 22.85 -18.68 8.09
CA THR A 294 22.65 -17.84 6.90
C THR A 294 23.97 -17.53 6.19
N ALA A 295 25.04 -17.25 6.95
CA ALA A 295 26.37 -17.01 6.41
C ALA A 295 26.88 -18.22 5.60
N LEU A 296 26.76 -19.41 6.19
CA LEU A 296 27.14 -20.67 5.53
C LEU A 296 26.27 -20.94 4.30
N TYR A 297 24.96 -20.74 4.39
CA TYR A 297 24.06 -20.90 3.25
C TYR A 297 24.42 -19.99 2.08
N GLY A 298 24.61 -18.68 2.33
CA GLY A 298 25.01 -17.71 1.32
C GLY A 298 26.35 -18.08 0.67
N PHE A 299 27.32 -18.52 1.47
CA PHE A 299 28.61 -18.98 0.96
C PHE A 299 28.47 -20.18 0.01
N TRP A 300 27.81 -21.26 0.45
CA TRP A 300 27.70 -22.48 -0.35
C TRP A 300 26.85 -22.27 -1.61
N ALA A 301 25.68 -21.65 -1.49
CA ALA A 301 24.82 -21.39 -2.63
C ALA A 301 25.49 -20.43 -3.63
N GLY A 302 26.25 -19.44 -3.16
CA GLY A 302 27.00 -18.50 -3.98
C GLY A 302 28.06 -19.16 -4.88
N LEU A 303 28.73 -20.22 -4.41
CA LEU A 303 29.74 -20.94 -5.19
C LEU A 303 29.17 -21.67 -6.42
N ALA A 304 27.86 -21.94 -6.45
CA ALA A 304 27.19 -22.65 -7.53
C ALA A 304 26.46 -21.73 -8.53
N GLN A 305 26.43 -20.41 -8.29
CA GLN A 305 25.72 -19.49 -9.18
C GLN A 305 26.51 -19.22 -10.46
N THR A 306 25.79 -19.15 -11.58
CA THR A 306 26.35 -18.93 -12.92
C THR A 306 26.11 -17.52 -13.45
N ASP A 307 25.19 -16.76 -12.86
CA ASP A 307 24.90 -15.38 -13.22
C ASP A 307 25.37 -14.37 -12.15
N ILE A 308 25.75 -13.17 -12.59
CA ILE A 308 26.35 -12.14 -11.74
C ILE A 308 25.36 -11.65 -10.68
N LYS A 309 24.07 -11.49 -11.00
CA LYS A 309 23.07 -10.96 -10.06
C LYS A 309 22.82 -11.94 -8.92
N SER A 310 22.57 -13.21 -9.22
CA SER A 310 22.38 -14.25 -8.21
C SER A 310 23.65 -14.45 -7.37
N ALA A 311 24.83 -14.46 -7.99
CA ALA A 311 26.09 -14.57 -7.25
C ALA A 311 26.26 -13.41 -6.25
N LEU A 312 25.95 -12.17 -6.64
CA LEU A 312 25.98 -11.02 -5.76
C LEU A 312 24.96 -11.11 -4.62
N ILE A 313 23.77 -11.65 -4.86
CA ILE A 313 22.77 -11.85 -3.81
C ILE A 313 23.23 -12.86 -2.78
N PHE A 314 23.68 -14.04 -3.19
CA PHE A 314 24.09 -15.05 -2.21
C PHE A 314 25.31 -14.58 -1.43
N SER A 315 26.18 -13.79 -2.07
CA SER A 315 27.22 -13.07 -1.36
C SER A 315 26.65 -12.07 -0.35
N THR A 316 25.60 -11.33 -0.69
CA THR A 316 24.88 -10.44 0.25
C THR A 316 24.24 -11.21 1.40
N THR A 317 23.52 -12.31 1.12
CA THR A 317 22.96 -13.21 2.15
C THR A 317 24.03 -13.67 3.12
N GLY A 318 25.19 -14.09 2.61
CA GLY A 318 26.31 -14.53 3.42
C GLY A 318 26.82 -13.42 4.35
N GLN A 319 26.97 -12.20 3.83
CA GLN A 319 27.47 -11.05 4.59
C GLN A 319 26.46 -10.53 5.62
N LEU A 320 25.16 -10.53 5.30
CA LEU A 320 24.12 -10.21 6.28
C LEU A 320 24.09 -11.25 7.41
N GLY A 321 24.27 -12.53 7.09
CA GLY A 321 24.44 -13.58 8.10
C GLY A 321 25.62 -13.32 9.04
N LEU A 322 26.75 -12.84 8.52
CA LEU A 322 27.90 -12.44 9.34
C LEU A 322 27.59 -11.24 10.25
N MET A 323 26.80 -10.27 9.78
CA MET A 323 26.36 -9.13 10.61
C MET A 323 25.43 -9.59 11.74
N PHE A 324 24.51 -10.52 11.47
CA PHE A 324 23.65 -11.14 12.48
C PHE A 324 24.46 -11.95 13.50
N LEU A 325 25.44 -12.72 13.02
CA LEU A 325 26.36 -13.46 13.89
C LEU A 325 27.16 -12.50 14.78
N ALA A 326 27.70 -11.42 14.22
CA ALA A 326 28.41 -10.41 14.99
C ALA A 326 27.51 -9.80 16.09
N CYS A 327 26.26 -9.46 15.77
CA CYS A 327 25.28 -9.01 16.76
C CYS A 327 25.05 -10.06 17.86
N GLY A 328 24.79 -11.32 17.50
CA GLY A 328 24.54 -12.41 18.45
C GLY A 328 25.74 -12.78 19.33
N LEU A 329 26.96 -12.45 18.91
CA LEU A 329 28.19 -12.57 19.70
C LEU A 329 28.52 -11.31 20.52
N GLY A 330 27.70 -10.25 20.44
CA GLY A 330 27.92 -8.98 21.14
C GLY A 330 28.89 -8.02 20.44
N PHE A 331 29.32 -8.31 19.21
CA PHE A 331 30.20 -7.45 18.41
C PHE A 331 29.42 -6.40 17.61
N TRP A 332 28.61 -5.59 18.30
CA TRP A 332 27.71 -4.60 17.69
C TRP A 332 28.42 -3.56 16.81
N THR A 333 29.53 -3.00 17.29
CA THR A 333 30.33 -2.03 16.51
C THR A 333 30.90 -2.66 15.25
N LEU A 334 31.33 -3.92 15.31
CA LEU A 334 31.80 -4.65 14.14
C LEU A 334 30.67 -4.85 13.12
N ALA A 335 29.48 -5.22 13.59
CA ALA A 335 28.30 -5.35 12.75
C ALA A 335 27.95 -4.02 12.03
N LEU A 336 28.02 -2.89 12.73
CA LEU A 336 27.78 -1.56 12.15
C LEU A 336 28.83 -1.18 11.10
N VAL A 337 30.13 -1.34 11.41
CA VAL A 337 31.20 -1.04 10.46
C VAL A 337 31.11 -1.95 9.22
N HIS A 338 30.82 -3.23 9.43
CA HIS A 338 30.61 -4.19 8.36
C HIS A 338 29.41 -3.81 7.49
N LEU A 339 28.28 -3.43 8.10
CA LEU A 339 27.10 -2.91 7.40
C LEU A 339 27.49 -1.75 6.46
N CYS A 340 28.17 -0.73 6.99
CA CYS A 340 28.58 0.44 6.21
C CYS A 340 29.50 0.07 5.03
N GLY A 341 30.54 -0.72 5.28
CA GLY A 341 31.46 -1.16 4.23
C GLY A 341 30.77 -2.02 3.18
N HIS A 342 29.89 -2.92 3.62
CA HIS A 342 29.11 -3.78 2.73
C HIS A 342 28.18 -2.97 1.84
N ALA A 343 27.44 -2.02 2.38
CA ALA A 343 26.50 -1.20 1.61
C ALA A 343 27.20 -0.43 0.48
N ILE A 344 28.37 0.14 0.74
CA ILE A 344 29.20 0.83 -0.26
C ILE A 344 29.67 -0.16 -1.34
N VAL A 345 30.31 -1.25 -0.93
CA VAL A 345 30.93 -2.21 -1.86
C VAL A 345 29.88 -2.91 -2.71
N ARG A 346 28.77 -3.38 -2.12
CA ARG A 346 27.71 -4.06 -2.87
C ARG A 346 26.91 -3.11 -3.73
N GLY A 347 26.60 -1.90 -3.25
CA GLY A 347 25.99 -0.87 -4.08
C GLY A 347 26.80 -0.65 -5.36
N TYR A 348 28.12 -0.48 -5.22
CA TYR A 348 29.02 -0.36 -6.37
C TYR A 348 29.02 -1.60 -7.28
N GLN A 349 29.13 -2.81 -6.72
CA GLN A 349 29.17 -4.04 -7.52
C GLN A 349 27.89 -4.28 -8.32
N PHE A 350 26.71 -4.00 -7.75
CA PHE A 350 25.45 -4.10 -8.47
C PHE A 350 25.35 -3.06 -9.60
N LEU A 351 25.75 -1.81 -9.36
CA LEU A 351 25.75 -0.78 -10.40
C LEU A 351 26.75 -1.07 -11.52
N ARG A 352 27.85 -1.75 -11.23
CA ARG A 352 28.85 -2.18 -12.21
C ARG A 352 28.45 -3.46 -12.97
N ALA A 353 27.54 -4.28 -12.44
CA ALA A 353 27.18 -5.56 -13.02
C ALA A 353 26.81 -5.51 -14.52
N PRO A 354 26.04 -4.51 -15.03
CA PRO A 354 25.73 -4.41 -16.45
C PRO A 354 26.97 -4.26 -17.34
N SER A 355 27.98 -3.51 -16.89
CA SER A 355 29.23 -3.31 -17.64
C SER A 355 30.07 -4.59 -17.72
N VAL A 356 29.95 -5.50 -16.75
CA VAL A 356 30.68 -6.78 -16.74
C VAL A 356 30.10 -7.78 -17.75
N LEU A 357 28.84 -7.61 -18.17
CA LEU A 357 28.20 -8.45 -19.18
C LEU A 357 28.74 -8.22 -20.60
N TYR A 358 29.46 -7.12 -20.84
CA TYR A 358 30.14 -6.82 -22.10
C TYR A 358 31.67 -6.86 -21.92
N PRO A 359 32.25 -8.03 -21.60
CA PRO A 359 33.67 -8.12 -21.36
C PRO A 359 34.45 -7.95 -22.68
N PRO A 360 35.70 -7.48 -22.62
CA PRO A 360 36.54 -7.38 -23.81
C PRO A 360 36.73 -8.76 -24.46
N PRO A 361 36.93 -8.81 -25.79
CA PRO A 361 37.18 -10.06 -26.51
C PRO A 361 38.32 -10.87 -25.86
N GLY A 362 38.07 -12.15 -25.57
CA GLY A 362 39.05 -13.06 -24.95
C GLY A 362 38.97 -13.19 -23.43
N ALA A 363 38.14 -12.41 -22.74
CA ALA A 363 37.87 -12.61 -21.32
C ALA A 363 37.14 -13.95 -21.08
N ARG A 364 37.75 -14.86 -20.32
CA ARG A 364 37.16 -16.15 -19.97
C ARG A 364 36.41 -16.05 -18.64
N VAL A 365 35.18 -16.58 -18.61
CA VAL A 365 34.45 -16.77 -17.36
C VAL A 365 35.18 -17.80 -16.51
N ARG A 366 35.43 -17.47 -15.23
CA ARG A 366 36.15 -18.36 -14.32
C ARG A 366 35.30 -19.63 -14.08
N PRO A 367 35.86 -20.83 -14.25
CA PRO A 367 35.10 -22.07 -14.01
C PRO A 367 34.74 -22.22 -12.52
N VAL A 368 33.76 -23.07 -12.25
CA VAL A 368 33.36 -23.46 -10.88
C VAL A 368 34.60 -23.96 -10.12
N SER A 369 34.68 -23.65 -8.82
CA SER A 369 35.83 -24.05 -8.00
C SER A 369 36.05 -25.57 -8.05
N THR A 370 37.31 -25.99 -8.18
CA THR A 370 37.70 -27.42 -8.22
C THR A 370 37.25 -28.16 -6.95
N PHE A 371 37.22 -27.45 -5.82
CA PHE A 371 36.70 -27.93 -4.54
C PHE A 371 35.23 -28.36 -4.62
N LEU A 372 34.35 -27.54 -5.23
CA LEU A 372 32.93 -27.87 -5.35
C LEU A 372 32.68 -28.88 -6.47
N ALA A 373 33.45 -28.79 -7.57
CA ALA A 373 33.39 -29.74 -8.68
C ALA A 373 33.70 -31.19 -8.24
N GLY A 374 34.61 -31.36 -7.27
CA GLY A 374 34.92 -32.66 -6.67
C GLY A 374 33.83 -33.26 -5.77
N ARG A 375 32.81 -32.47 -5.37
CA ARG A 375 31.77 -32.89 -4.43
C ARG A 375 30.38 -32.79 -5.07
N ARG A 376 30.04 -33.72 -5.98
CA ARG A 376 28.79 -33.71 -6.77
C ARG A 376 27.52 -33.45 -5.95
N ARG A 377 27.37 -34.07 -4.77
CA ARG A 377 26.19 -33.87 -3.90
C ARG A 377 26.11 -32.46 -3.33
N ALA A 378 27.25 -31.91 -2.88
CA ALA A 378 27.31 -30.55 -2.37
C ALA A 378 27.08 -29.52 -3.48
N TYR A 379 27.62 -29.77 -4.67
CA TYR A 379 27.34 -28.97 -5.85
C TYR A 379 25.85 -28.97 -6.21
N ALA A 380 25.22 -30.15 -6.26
CA ALA A 380 23.79 -30.28 -6.55
C ALA A 380 22.93 -29.58 -5.49
N ALA A 381 23.24 -29.76 -4.20
CA ALA A 381 22.53 -29.10 -3.11
C ALA A 381 22.69 -27.57 -3.17
N ALA A 382 23.91 -27.06 -3.41
CA ALA A 382 24.16 -25.63 -3.56
C ALA A 382 23.45 -25.03 -4.77
N LEU A 383 23.45 -25.74 -5.92
CA LEU A 383 22.75 -25.34 -7.13
C LEU A 383 21.22 -25.30 -6.90
N GLN A 384 20.69 -26.27 -6.16
CA GLN A 384 19.28 -26.33 -5.73
C GLN A 384 18.99 -25.52 -4.47
N ARG A 385 19.94 -24.69 -4.01
CA ARG A 385 19.77 -23.77 -2.86
C ARG A 385 19.28 -24.50 -1.61
N PHE A 386 19.76 -25.73 -1.40
CA PHE A 386 19.43 -26.63 -0.29
C PHE A 386 17.93 -26.90 -0.13
N TRP A 387 17.14 -26.81 -1.20
CA TRP A 387 15.67 -26.95 -1.16
C TRP A 387 14.97 -26.01 -0.16
N LEU A 388 15.70 -24.99 0.31
CA LEU A 388 15.16 -24.02 1.26
C LEU A 388 14.03 -23.21 0.62
N GLU A 389 14.12 -23.02 -0.69
CA GLU A 389 13.08 -22.36 -1.46
C GLU A 389 11.77 -23.16 -1.46
N ASP A 390 11.82 -24.47 -1.72
CA ASP A 390 10.64 -25.34 -1.68
C ASP A 390 10.04 -25.40 -0.27
N ALA A 391 10.90 -25.45 0.75
CA ALA A 391 10.48 -25.44 2.14
C ALA A 391 9.80 -24.12 2.54
N ALA A 392 10.38 -22.98 2.16
CA ALA A 392 9.80 -21.66 2.42
C ALA A 392 8.50 -21.47 1.65
N ASP A 393 8.44 -21.87 0.38
CA ASP A 393 7.21 -21.82 -0.41
C ASP A 393 6.12 -22.69 0.22
N TRP A 394 6.44 -23.90 0.67
CA TRP A 394 5.49 -24.79 1.35
C TRP A 394 4.99 -24.22 2.68
N ALA A 395 5.88 -23.64 3.49
CA ALA A 395 5.55 -23.15 4.84
C ALA A 395 4.84 -21.80 4.83
N VAL A 396 5.20 -20.90 3.90
CA VAL A 396 4.78 -19.49 3.92
C VAL A 396 3.81 -19.17 2.79
N VAL A 397 4.19 -19.49 1.54
CA VAL A 397 3.47 -19.02 0.36
C VAL A 397 2.26 -19.90 0.04
N GLN A 398 2.41 -21.23 0.11
CA GLN A 398 1.36 -22.18 -0.24
C GLN A 398 0.12 -22.07 0.64
N PRO A 399 0.21 -21.90 1.98
CA PRO A 399 -0.97 -21.75 2.83
C PRO A 399 -1.81 -20.54 2.41
N VAL A 400 -1.15 -19.40 2.18
CA VAL A 400 -1.79 -18.16 1.70
C VAL A 400 -2.43 -18.38 0.33
N ARG A 401 -1.73 -19.03 -0.60
CA ARG A 401 -2.30 -19.38 -1.93
C ARG A 401 -3.45 -20.39 -1.85
N ARG A 402 -3.43 -21.31 -0.89
CA ARG A 402 -4.52 -22.27 -0.67
C ARG A 402 -5.75 -21.57 -0.12
N LEU A 403 -5.55 -20.65 0.84
CA LEU A 403 -6.60 -19.80 1.38
C LEU A 403 -7.20 -18.92 0.29
N ALA A 404 -6.39 -18.21 -0.50
CA ALA A 404 -6.86 -17.41 -1.62
C ALA A 404 -7.65 -18.26 -2.65
N ARG A 405 -7.18 -19.46 -2.98
CA ARG A 405 -7.93 -20.40 -3.84
C ARG A 405 -9.19 -20.95 -3.18
N ALA A 406 -9.23 -21.07 -1.86
CA ALA A 406 -10.43 -21.50 -1.13
C ALA A 406 -11.47 -20.39 -1.10
N LEU A 407 -11.05 -19.14 -0.88
CA LEU A 407 -11.88 -17.95 -0.98
C LEU A 407 -12.42 -17.80 -2.41
N ASN A 408 -11.57 -17.90 -3.45
CA ASN A 408 -12.05 -17.87 -4.83
C ASN A 408 -13.01 -19.03 -5.17
N ARG A 409 -12.83 -20.20 -4.54
CA ARG A 409 -13.76 -21.33 -4.69
C ARG A 409 -15.07 -21.08 -3.96
N PHE A 410 -15.03 -20.45 -2.79
CA PHE A 410 -16.20 -20.01 -2.07
C PHE A 410 -16.96 -18.95 -2.88
N ASP A 411 -16.26 -17.97 -3.44
CA ASP A 411 -16.82 -16.97 -4.35
C ASP A 411 -17.48 -17.67 -5.55
N ALA A 412 -16.77 -18.58 -6.22
CA ALA A 412 -17.34 -19.30 -7.36
C ALA A 412 -18.52 -20.23 -7.01
N ALA A 413 -18.50 -20.88 -5.84
CA ALA A 413 -19.51 -21.85 -5.45
C ALA A 413 -20.76 -21.23 -4.81
N VAL A 414 -20.57 -20.10 -4.11
CA VAL A 414 -21.58 -19.45 -3.28
C VAL A 414 -21.95 -18.11 -3.88
N VAL A 415 -20.98 -17.20 -4.07
CA VAL A 415 -21.26 -15.84 -4.55
C VAL A 415 -21.73 -15.88 -5.99
N ASP A 416 -20.99 -16.49 -6.91
CA ASP A 416 -21.33 -16.57 -8.33
C ASP A 416 -22.64 -17.33 -8.55
N ARG A 417 -22.87 -18.44 -7.83
CA ARG A 417 -24.11 -19.21 -7.93
C ARG A 417 -25.31 -18.46 -7.33
N ALA A 418 -25.13 -17.74 -6.22
CA ALA A 418 -26.18 -16.91 -5.65
C ALA A 418 -26.53 -15.72 -6.57
N THR A 419 -25.53 -15.16 -7.26
CA THR A 419 -25.67 -13.96 -8.10
C THR A 419 -25.91 -14.25 -9.60
N GLY A 420 -25.83 -15.52 -10.02
CA GLY A 420 -26.00 -15.93 -11.43
C GLY A 420 -24.81 -15.58 -12.33
N LEU A 421 -23.62 -15.38 -11.75
CA LEU A 421 -22.41 -14.99 -12.48
C LEU A 421 -21.70 -16.23 -13.05
N PRO A 422 -21.06 -16.13 -14.22
CA PRO A 422 -20.27 -17.23 -14.75
C PRO A 422 -19.10 -17.53 -13.81
N ALA A 423 -18.81 -18.82 -13.60
CA ALA A 423 -17.60 -19.27 -12.92
C ALA A 423 -16.34 -18.58 -13.51
N PRO A 424 -15.28 -18.37 -12.70
CA PRO A 424 -14.29 -17.34 -12.97
C PRO A 424 -13.68 -17.45 -14.37
N ALA A 425 -13.66 -16.32 -15.05
CA ALA A 425 -12.96 -16.03 -16.30
C ALA A 425 -11.42 -16.09 -16.16
N VAL A 426 -10.89 -17.01 -15.34
CA VAL A 426 -9.45 -17.23 -15.14
C VAL A 426 -8.79 -17.79 -16.42
N ASN A 427 -9.58 -18.19 -17.42
CA ASN A 427 -9.10 -18.56 -18.76
C ASN A 427 -9.41 -17.53 -19.85
N ALA A 428 -9.98 -16.35 -19.52
CA ALA A 428 -10.27 -15.33 -20.52
C ALA A 428 -9.27 -14.16 -20.40
N LEU A 429 -8.31 -14.16 -21.33
CA LEU A 429 -7.35 -13.08 -21.62
C LEU A 429 -6.14 -13.03 -20.68
N SER A 430 -5.11 -13.80 -21.03
CA SER A 430 -3.81 -13.78 -20.34
C SER A 430 -2.67 -13.12 -21.11
N SER A 431 -2.91 -12.48 -22.26
CA SER A 431 -1.87 -11.69 -22.93
C SER A 431 -2.40 -10.55 -23.79
N LEU A 432 -1.63 -9.46 -23.85
CA LEU A 432 -1.79 -8.37 -24.84
C LEU A 432 -1.78 -8.93 -26.28
N ALA A 433 -1.03 -10.02 -26.51
CA ALA A 433 -0.99 -10.73 -27.78
C ALA A 433 -2.35 -11.32 -28.18
N GLN A 434 -3.18 -11.80 -27.24
CA GLN A 434 -4.55 -12.27 -27.55
C GLN A 434 -5.51 -11.09 -27.86
N TRP A 435 -5.23 -9.90 -27.34
CA TRP A 435 -5.98 -8.70 -27.68
C TRP A 435 -5.58 -8.16 -29.06
N GLU A 436 -4.30 -8.22 -29.41
CA GLU A 436 -3.80 -7.92 -30.76
C GLU A 436 -4.28 -8.95 -31.79
N GLU A 437 -4.33 -10.24 -31.44
CA GLU A 437 -4.87 -11.31 -32.29
C GLU A 437 -6.38 -11.12 -32.56
N ARG A 438 -7.12 -10.53 -31.61
CA ARG A 438 -8.52 -10.10 -31.81
C ARG A 438 -8.67 -8.88 -32.70
N GLN A 439 -7.73 -7.94 -32.68
CA GLN A 439 -7.71 -6.78 -33.57
C GLN A 439 -7.34 -7.19 -35.01
N VAL A 440 -6.45 -8.16 -35.17
CA VAL A 440 -5.94 -8.64 -36.47
C VAL A 440 -6.82 -9.74 -37.08
N GLY A 441 -7.57 -10.50 -36.27
CA GLY A 441 -8.37 -11.65 -36.68
C GLY A 441 -9.88 -11.43 -36.77
N ALA A 442 -10.35 -10.20 -37.00
CA ALA A 442 -11.78 -9.90 -37.15
C ALA A 442 -12.34 -10.51 -38.47
N GLY A 443 -12.81 -11.76 -38.41
CA GLY A 443 -13.57 -12.33 -39.53
C GLY A 443 -14.08 -13.77 -39.48
N ARG A 444 -13.66 -14.65 -38.56
CA ARG A 444 -13.99 -16.10 -38.75
C ARG A 444 -14.46 -16.94 -37.56
N ILE A 445 -14.70 -16.39 -36.36
CA ILE A 445 -15.11 -17.22 -35.20
C ILE A 445 -16.28 -16.57 -34.41
N LEU A 446 -17.37 -16.23 -35.11
CA LEU A 446 -18.62 -15.78 -34.46
C LEU A 446 -19.82 -16.70 -34.70
N GLU A 447 -19.64 -17.90 -35.24
CA GLU A 447 -20.75 -18.83 -35.51
C GLU A 447 -20.99 -19.94 -34.47
N ARG A 448 -20.22 -20.00 -33.37
CA ARG A 448 -20.46 -21.01 -32.31
C ARG A 448 -20.23 -20.47 -30.91
N ALA A 449 -21.17 -19.70 -30.39
CA ALA A 449 -21.40 -19.58 -28.95
C ALA A 449 -22.85 -19.98 -28.67
N PRO A 450 -23.11 -21.00 -27.83
CA PRO A 450 -24.47 -21.43 -27.53
C PRO A 450 -25.23 -20.31 -26.81
N ASN A 451 -26.50 -20.15 -27.19
CA ASN A 451 -27.44 -19.12 -26.77
C ASN A 451 -27.40 -18.83 -25.26
N ALA A 452 -27.28 -17.55 -24.91
CA ALA A 452 -27.35 -17.06 -23.53
C ALA A 452 -28.78 -17.11 -22.93
N ALA A 453 -29.73 -17.76 -23.60
CA ALA A 453 -31.14 -17.84 -23.21
C ALA A 453 -31.47 -19.06 -22.31
N ASP A 454 -30.57 -20.04 -22.18
CA ASP A 454 -30.81 -21.27 -21.41
C ASP A 454 -30.09 -21.29 -20.03
N ARG A 455 -29.96 -20.14 -19.34
CA ARG A 455 -29.18 -20.06 -18.09
C ARG A 455 -30.03 -19.79 -16.86
N ASP A 456 -29.91 -20.67 -15.87
CA ASP A 456 -30.53 -20.57 -14.56
C ASP A 456 -30.09 -19.25 -13.87
N PRO A 457 -31.01 -18.32 -13.54
CA PRO A 457 -30.67 -16.95 -13.14
C PRO A 457 -30.06 -16.80 -11.73
N GLY A 458 -29.76 -17.90 -11.03
CA GLY A 458 -29.33 -17.86 -9.63
C GLY A 458 -30.40 -17.31 -8.68
N ILE A 459 -30.13 -17.26 -7.38
CA ILE A 459 -31.12 -16.84 -6.36
C ILE A 459 -31.45 -15.34 -6.50
N VAL A 460 -30.43 -14.51 -6.73
CA VAL A 460 -30.59 -13.07 -6.94
C VAL A 460 -31.29 -12.79 -8.25
N GLY A 461 -30.91 -13.44 -9.36
CA GLY A 461 -31.61 -13.25 -10.63
C GLY A 461 -33.04 -13.77 -10.59
N TRP A 462 -33.31 -14.89 -9.90
CA TRP A 462 -34.68 -15.36 -9.64
C TRP A 462 -35.52 -14.35 -8.82
N LEU A 463 -34.94 -13.73 -7.79
CA LEU A 463 -35.57 -12.63 -7.04
C LEU A 463 -35.81 -11.39 -7.92
N THR A 464 -34.85 -11.06 -8.80
CA THR A 464 -34.96 -9.90 -9.69
C THR A 464 -36.01 -10.13 -10.77
N GLU A 465 -36.11 -11.34 -11.29
CA GLU A 465 -37.12 -11.76 -12.26
C GLU A 465 -38.51 -11.82 -11.63
N ARG A 466 -38.63 -12.32 -10.39
CA ARG A 466 -39.90 -12.27 -9.66
C ARG A 466 -40.35 -10.84 -9.36
N THR A 467 -39.44 -9.98 -8.92
CA THR A 467 -39.78 -8.58 -8.67
C THR A 467 -40.12 -7.86 -9.98
N ALA A 468 -39.41 -8.13 -11.07
CA ALA A 468 -39.75 -7.63 -12.39
C ALA A 468 -41.10 -8.16 -12.87
N ALA A 469 -41.43 -9.44 -12.68
CA ALA A 469 -42.72 -10.02 -13.04
C ALA A 469 -43.88 -9.45 -12.22
N VAL A 470 -43.66 -9.16 -10.93
CA VAL A 470 -44.64 -8.46 -10.08
C VAL A 470 -44.85 -7.03 -10.55
N VAL A 471 -43.78 -6.31 -10.88
CA VAL A 471 -43.86 -4.94 -11.41
C VAL A 471 -44.53 -4.91 -12.78
N ASN A 472 -44.19 -5.87 -13.65
CA ASN A 472 -44.75 -5.97 -14.99
C ASN A 472 -46.23 -6.43 -14.94
N GLY A 473 -46.59 -7.29 -13.99
CA GLY A 473 -48.00 -7.62 -13.71
C GLY A 473 -48.78 -6.41 -13.19
N PHE A 474 -48.14 -5.54 -12.40
CA PHE A 474 -48.72 -4.26 -11.97
C PHE A 474 -48.89 -3.29 -13.15
N GLU A 475 -47.93 -3.29 -14.08
CA GLU A 475 -47.93 -2.50 -15.32
C GLU A 475 -49.02 -2.99 -16.29
N GLU A 476 -49.17 -4.31 -16.49
CA GLU A 476 -50.25 -4.90 -17.28
C GLU A 476 -51.63 -4.64 -16.65
N LEU A 477 -51.75 -4.69 -15.32
CA LEU A 477 -52.97 -4.33 -14.59
C LEU A 477 -53.35 -2.84 -14.78
N LEU A 478 -52.36 -1.95 -14.86
CA LEU A 478 -52.55 -0.53 -15.17
C LEU A 478 -52.85 -0.28 -16.66
N VAL A 479 -52.21 -1.02 -17.56
CA VAL A 479 -52.24 -0.78 -19.01
C VAL A 479 -53.44 -1.44 -19.70
N PHE A 480 -53.91 -2.62 -19.24
CA PHE A 480 -55.03 -3.32 -19.90
C PHE A 480 -56.42 -3.00 -19.32
N ARG A 481 -56.54 -2.46 -18.10
CA ARG A 481 -57.86 -2.07 -17.52
C ARG A 481 -58.21 -0.59 -17.59
N ALA A 482 -57.30 0.28 -18.05
CA ALA A 482 -57.53 1.72 -18.15
C ALA A 482 -57.44 2.27 -19.60
N VAL A 483 -57.95 1.52 -20.58
CA VAL A 483 -58.03 1.97 -21.97
C VAL A 483 -59.23 2.91 -22.14
N GLY A 484 -58.98 4.21 -21.99
CA GLY A 484 -59.84 5.29 -22.45
C GLY A 484 -59.05 6.28 -23.31
N GLN A 485 -59.57 6.65 -24.48
CA GLN A 485 -58.90 7.45 -25.53
C GLN A 485 -58.34 8.83 -25.10
N GLY A 486 -58.58 9.29 -23.86
CA GLY A 486 -57.97 10.49 -23.30
C GLY A 486 -56.48 10.36 -22.93
N VAL A 487 -55.98 9.15 -22.68
CA VAL A 487 -54.58 8.95 -22.23
C VAL A 487 -53.59 9.03 -23.39
N VAL A 488 -53.98 8.68 -24.63
CA VAL A 488 -53.08 8.74 -25.80
C VAL A 488 -52.78 10.20 -26.19
N THR A 489 -53.75 11.10 -26.00
CA THR A 489 -53.55 12.54 -26.21
C THR A 489 -52.82 13.20 -25.03
N ALA A 490 -53.04 12.74 -23.79
CA ALA A 490 -52.27 13.16 -22.63
C ALA A 490 -50.80 12.69 -22.71
N SER A 491 -50.55 11.45 -23.15
CA SER A 491 -49.24 10.84 -23.39
C SER A 491 -48.44 11.58 -24.47
N ARG A 492 -49.08 12.00 -25.56
CA ARG A 492 -48.40 12.81 -26.59
C ARG A 492 -48.11 14.24 -26.14
N ARG A 493 -48.90 14.81 -25.22
CA ARG A 493 -48.59 16.11 -24.57
C ARG A 493 -47.49 15.97 -23.52
N LEU A 494 -47.53 14.92 -22.70
CA LEU A 494 -46.50 14.57 -21.72
C LEU A 494 -45.18 14.20 -22.38
N GLY A 495 -45.19 13.48 -23.50
CA GLY A 495 -44.01 13.15 -24.29
C GLY A 495 -43.33 14.38 -24.89
N ARG A 496 -44.10 15.35 -25.40
CA ARG A 496 -43.55 16.65 -25.85
C ARG A 496 -43.12 17.57 -24.70
N GLY A 497 -43.63 17.34 -23.49
CA GLY A 497 -43.19 17.98 -22.25
C GLY A 497 -41.90 17.37 -21.73
N LEU A 498 -41.81 16.04 -21.73
CA LEU A 498 -40.65 15.24 -21.35
C LEU A 498 -39.50 15.44 -22.33
N ASP A 499 -39.74 15.57 -23.63
CA ASP A 499 -38.70 15.94 -24.61
C ASP A 499 -38.20 17.38 -24.47
N ARG A 500 -39.00 18.26 -23.83
CA ARG A 500 -38.59 19.62 -23.47
C ARG A 500 -37.81 19.64 -22.16
N VAL A 501 -38.21 18.81 -21.20
CA VAL A 501 -37.51 18.59 -19.92
C VAL A 501 -36.18 17.86 -20.16
N GLU A 502 -36.11 16.86 -21.04
CA GLU A 502 -34.88 16.15 -21.42
C GLU A 502 -33.92 17.07 -22.19
N ARG A 503 -34.42 17.92 -23.09
CA ARG A 503 -33.59 18.94 -23.74
C ARG A 503 -33.12 20.04 -22.78
N GLY A 504 -33.93 20.40 -21.78
CA GLY A 504 -33.52 21.30 -20.68
C GLY A 504 -32.49 20.68 -19.73
N LEU A 505 -32.63 19.37 -19.43
CA LEU A 505 -31.70 18.58 -18.62
C LEU A 505 -30.35 18.35 -19.32
N ARG A 506 -30.32 18.37 -20.65
CA ARG A 506 -29.11 18.17 -21.46
C ARG A 506 -28.20 19.39 -21.59
N GLN A 507 -28.60 20.58 -21.15
CA GLN A 507 -27.91 21.82 -21.56
C GLN A 507 -27.46 22.76 -20.44
N SER A 508 -27.50 22.39 -19.15
CA SER A 508 -27.09 23.34 -18.13
C SER A 508 -26.43 22.73 -16.90
N TRP A 509 -25.22 23.24 -16.62
CA TRP A 509 -24.53 23.30 -15.32
C TRP A 509 -25.47 23.64 -14.15
N ALA A 510 -26.67 24.17 -14.41
CA ALA A 510 -27.71 24.50 -13.43
C ALA A 510 -28.18 23.35 -12.56
N TRP A 511 -28.09 22.06 -12.96
CA TRP A 511 -28.50 20.96 -12.07
C TRP A 511 -27.43 20.60 -11.04
N MET A 512 -26.15 20.63 -11.43
CA MET A 512 -25.04 20.57 -10.49
C MET A 512 -25.01 21.82 -9.60
N ALA A 513 -25.27 23.00 -10.18
CA ALA A 513 -25.41 24.23 -9.41
C ALA A 513 -26.66 24.25 -8.53
N ALA A 514 -27.77 23.59 -8.90
CA ALA A 514 -28.97 23.46 -8.08
C ALA A 514 -28.76 22.49 -6.92
N ILE A 515 -28.05 21.39 -7.11
CA ILE A 515 -27.64 20.51 -6.01
C ILE A 515 -26.66 21.26 -5.09
N LEU A 516 -25.69 22.00 -5.66
CA LEU A 516 -24.78 22.85 -4.91
C LEU A 516 -25.52 24.00 -4.20
N LEU A 517 -26.55 24.59 -4.80
CA LEU A 517 -27.40 25.64 -4.21
C LEU A 517 -28.33 25.10 -3.14
N VAL A 518 -28.86 23.88 -3.30
CA VAL A 518 -29.63 23.21 -2.26
C VAL A 518 -28.73 22.85 -1.09
N LEU A 519 -27.49 22.44 -1.34
CA LEU A 519 -26.48 22.21 -0.30
C LEU A 519 -26.02 23.52 0.36
N ILE A 520 -25.78 24.59 -0.40
CA ILE A 520 -25.47 25.93 0.12
C ILE A 520 -26.68 26.51 0.87
N ALA A 521 -27.91 26.25 0.42
CA ALA A 521 -29.13 26.67 1.10
C ALA A 521 -29.36 25.86 2.39
N LEU A 522 -29.03 24.57 2.42
CA LEU A 522 -29.04 23.75 3.63
C LEU A 522 -27.94 24.18 4.63
N VAL A 523 -26.77 24.57 4.12
CA VAL A 523 -25.66 25.15 4.90
C VAL A 523 -26.01 26.57 5.39
N GLY A 524 -26.71 27.37 4.59
CA GLY A 524 -27.15 28.73 4.95
C GLY A 524 -28.35 28.74 5.89
N LEU A 525 -29.24 27.75 5.82
CA LEU A 525 -30.32 27.56 6.79
C LEU A 525 -29.76 27.27 8.20
N ARG A 526 -28.54 26.72 8.28
CA ARG A 526 -27.82 26.45 9.54
C ARG A 526 -27.21 27.71 10.18
N GLU A 527 -26.87 28.74 9.42
CA GLU A 527 -26.42 30.03 9.96
C GLU A 527 -27.62 30.82 10.52
N ILE A 528 -28.78 30.74 9.87
CA ILE A 528 -30.01 31.42 10.32
C ILE A 528 -30.60 30.75 11.56
N VAL A 529 -30.46 29.43 11.69
CA VAL A 529 -30.89 28.68 12.89
C VAL A 529 -29.88 28.75 14.05
N ARG A 530 -28.59 29.05 13.79
CA ARG A 530 -27.60 29.30 14.85
C ARG A 530 -27.69 30.70 15.49
N ALA A 531 -28.37 31.63 14.83
CA ALA A 531 -28.65 32.96 15.39
C ALA A 531 -29.84 32.94 16.37
N GLY A 532 -30.58 31.83 16.47
CA GLY A 532 -31.66 31.64 17.42
C GLY A 532 -31.36 30.51 18.40
N GLU A 533 -31.34 30.83 19.68
CA GLU A 533 -31.58 29.90 20.79
C GLU A 533 -30.39 29.07 21.30
N SER A 534 -29.59 29.77 22.10
CA SER A 534 -29.10 29.25 23.39
C SER A 534 -30.20 28.49 24.16
N SER A 535 -30.06 27.17 24.36
CA SER A 535 -30.60 26.51 25.56
C SER A 535 -29.96 25.14 25.80
N GLU A 536 -29.66 24.89 27.06
CA GLU A 536 -29.08 23.69 27.63
C GLU A 536 -30.03 22.48 27.52
N ALA A 537 -29.73 21.50 26.66
CA ALA A 537 -30.11 20.09 26.76
C ALA A 537 -29.44 19.29 25.63
N GLY A 538 -29.01 18.06 25.91
CA GLY A 538 -28.15 17.25 25.04
C GLY A 538 -28.72 16.90 23.65
N ILE A 539 -27.79 16.81 22.69
CA ILE A 539 -27.85 16.16 21.36
C ILE A 539 -28.70 16.86 20.29
N ALA A 540 -28.02 17.63 19.42
CA ALA A 540 -28.09 17.48 17.96
C ALA A 540 -26.98 18.30 17.29
N GLY A 541 -25.75 17.77 17.29
CA GLY A 541 -24.73 18.23 16.36
C GLY A 541 -25.15 17.96 14.91
N PHE A 542 -24.57 18.68 13.95
CA PHE A 542 -24.79 18.38 12.53
C PHE A 542 -24.35 16.95 12.22
N PRO A 543 -25.15 16.15 11.48
CA PRO A 543 -24.93 14.72 11.29
C PRO A 543 -23.83 14.46 10.23
N LEU A 544 -22.62 14.94 10.52
CA LEU A 544 -21.45 14.87 9.67
C LEU A 544 -21.07 13.43 9.33
N LEU A 545 -21.05 12.53 10.32
CA LEU A 545 -20.68 11.13 10.13
C LEU A 545 -21.73 10.36 9.35
N SER A 546 -23.00 10.65 9.61
CA SER A 546 -24.10 10.10 8.84
C SER A 546 -24.04 10.55 7.38
N LEU A 547 -23.63 11.81 7.12
CA LEU A 547 -23.44 12.33 5.77
C LEU A 547 -22.24 11.68 5.06
N LEU A 548 -21.11 11.50 5.76
CA LEU A 548 -19.93 10.78 5.24
C LEU A 548 -20.28 9.34 4.82
N LEU A 549 -21.22 8.71 5.53
CA LEU A 549 -21.68 7.38 5.16
C LEU A 549 -22.68 7.40 4.00
N LEU A 550 -23.65 8.32 4.03
CA LEU A 550 -24.79 8.33 3.10
C LEU A 550 -24.45 8.93 1.74
N MET A 551 -23.61 9.96 1.68
CA MET A 551 -23.27 10.68 0.45
C MET A 551 -22.66 9.76 -0.63
N PRO A 552 -21.60 8.98 -0.34
CA PRO A 552 -21.05 8.04 -1.32
C PRO A 552 -22.04 6.92 -1.69
N LEU A 553 -22.89 6.49 -0.76
CA LEU A 553 -23.95 5.50 -0.99
C LEU A 553 -25.03 6.01 -1.97
N VAL A 554 -25.50 7.24 -1.78
CA VAL A 554 -26.44 7.92 -2.68
C VAL A 554 -25.78 8.14 -4.05
N GLY A 555 -24.52 8.56 -4.06
CA GLY A 555 -23.72 8.70 -5.28
C GLY A 555 -23.60 7.38 -6.04
N ALA A 556 -23.37 6.27 -5.33
CA ALA A 556 -23.28 4.94 -5.91
C ALA A 556 -24.61 4.50 -6.55
N LEU A 557 -25.73 4.68 -5.85
CA LEU A 557 -27.06 4.38 -6.38
C LEU A 557 -27.39 5.21 -7.63
N ALA A 558 -27.05 6.49 -7.61
CA ALA A 558 -27.23 7.37 -8.76
C ALA A 558 -26.35 6.95 -9.95
N ALA A 559 -25.07 6.64 -9.70
CA ALA A 559 -24.11 6.23 -10.73
C ALA A 559 -24.47 4.88 -11.35
N TRP A 560 -25.04 3.95 -10.59
CA TRP A 560 -25.35 2.58 -11.04
C TRP A 560 -26.18 2.52 -12.33
N ARG A 561 -27.11 3.46 -12.51
CA ARG A 561 -27.99 3.52 -13.70
C ARG A 561 -27.40 4.32 -14.86
N VAL A 562 -26.25 4.97 -14.68
CA VAL A 562 -25.66 5.85 -15.69
C VAL A 562 -24.90 5.03 -16.73
N ARG A 563 -25.38 5.09 -17.98
CA ARG A 563 -24.75 4.39 -19.12
C ARG A 563 -23.67 5.21 -19.82
N ARG A 564 -23.65 6.54 -19.63
CA ARG A 564 -22.67 7.44 -20.27
C ARG A 564 -21.44 7.65 -19.39
N ILE A 565 -20.26 7.46 -19.95
CA ILE A 565 -18.98 7.54 -19.22
C ILE A 565 -18.72 8.90 -18.59
N GLN A 566 -18.92 9.99 -19.36
CA GLN A 566 -18.71 11.34 -18.86
C GLN A 566 -19.65 11.65 -17.69
N THR A 567 -20.94 11.33 -17.80
CA THR A 567 -21.92 11.58 -16.73
C THR A 567 -21.62 10.77 -15.47
N ALA A 568 -21.22 9.51 -15.60
CA ALA A 568 -20.87 8.66 -14.46
C ALA A 568 -19.63 9.20 -13.74
N LEU A 569 -18.58 9.54 -14.48
CA LEU A 569 -17.33 10.04 -13.90
C LEU A 569 -17.48 11.43 -13.31
N THR A 570 -18.22 12.35 -13.96
CA THR A 570 -18.48 13.68 -13.38
C THR A 570 -19.29 13.56 -12.09
N LEU A 571 -20.29 12.69 -12.05
CA LEU A 571 -21.04 12.41 -10.82
C LEU A 571 -20.12 11.84 -9.73
N GLY A 572 -19.30 10.84 -10.05
CA GLY A 572 -18.36 10.25 -9.12
C GLY A 572 -17.38 11.27 -8.56
N VAL A 573 -16.73 12.05 -9.42
CA VAL A 573 -15.77 13.10 -9.01
C VAL A 573 -16.46 14.18 -8.17
N ALA A 574 -17.71 14.54 -8.49
CA ALA A 574 -18.46 15.49 -7.68
C ALA A 574 -18.77 14.95 -6.28
N VAL A 575 -19.23 13.69 -6.18
CA VAL A 575 -19.52 13.02 -4.91
C VAL A 575 -18.23 12.91 -4.07
N ALA A 576 -17.15 12.38 -4.63
CA ALA A 576 -15.87 12.26 -3.94
C ALA A 576 -15.27 13.63 -3.57
N GLY A 577 -15.50 14.67 -4.37
CA GLY A 577 -15.10 16.04 -4.05
C GLY A 577 -15.88 16.61 -2.85
N VAL A 578 -17.18 16.38 -2.78
CA VAL A 578 -18.00 16.74 -1.60
C VAL A 578 -17.55 15.94 -0.37
N GLU A 579 -17.29 14.65 -0.53
CA GLU A 579 -16.81 13.77 0.53
C GLU A 579 -15.47 14.26 1.11
N LEU A 580 -14.53 14.66 0.25
CA LEU A 580 -13.27 15.27 0.67
C LEU A 580 -13.49 16.55 1.48
N LEU A 581 -14.46 17.39 1.11
CA LEU A 581 -14.79 18.58 1.89
C LEU A 581 -15.40 18.24 3.25
N LEU A 582 -16.28 17.23 3.32
CA LEU A 582 -16.88 16.76 4.58
C LEU A 582 -15.81 16.18 5.52
N THR A 583 -14.87 15.40 5.00
CA THR A 583 -13.77 14.84 5.80
C THR A 583 -12.79 15.92 6.27
N ILE A 584 -12.52 16.95 5.46
CA ILE A 584 -11.76 18.15 5.89
C ILE A 584 -12.53 18.89 7.01
N ALA A 585 -13.85 19.02 6.88
CA ALA A 585 -14.67 19.64 7.92
C ALA A 585 -14.67 18.84 9.23
N ALA A 586 -14.60 17.50 9.14
CA ALA A 586 -14.42 16.62 10.30
C ALA A 586 -13.04 16.80 10.94
N LEU A 587 -11.99 16.86 10.11
CA LEU A 587 -10.61 17.10 10.57
C LEU A 587 -10.45 18.46 11.27
N ILE A 588 -11.09 19.52 10.78
CA ILE A 588 -11.07 20.86 11.41
C ILE A 588 -11.77 20.87 12.77
N GLN A 589 -12.86 20.10 12.91
CA GLN A 589 -13.62 20.00 14.16
C GLN A 589 -13.00 19.04 15.19
N PHE A 590 -12.01 18.23 14.78
CA PHE A 590 -11.38 17.26 15.66
C PHE A 590 -10.34 17.93 16.58
N HIS A 591 -10.45 17.71 17.87
CA HIS A 591 -9.54 18.18 18.91
C HIS A 591 -8.50 17.10 19.23
N PRO A 592 -7.22 17.24 18.79
CA PRO A 592 -6.23 16.16 18.91
C PRO A 592 -5.80 15.79 20.34
N HIS A 593 -6.25 16.57 21.34
CA HIS A 593 -5.87 16.43 22.74
C HIS A 593 -6.96 15.78 23.59
N ASP A 594 -8.16 15.56 23.05
CA ASP A 594 -9.23 14.86 23.76
C ASP A 594 -9.13 13.35 23.45
N PRO A 595 -8.93 12.49 24.48
CA PRO A 595 -8.79 11.04 24.31
C PRO A 595 -10.11 10.32 24.01
N ALA A 596 -11.27 10.98 24.15
CA ALA A 596 -12.56 10.37 23.84
C ALA A 596 -12.81 10.35 22.32
N ALA A 597 -13.68 9.44 21.87
CA ALA A 597 -14.23 9.51 20.53
C ALA A 597 -15.04 10.81 20.37
N GLN A 598 -14.78 11.55 19.29
CA GLN A 598 -15.37 12.85 19.02
C GLN A 598 -16.38 12.77 17.89
N LEU A 599 -17.18 13.83 17.72
CA LEU A 599 -18.22 13.90 16.68
C LEU A 599 -19.15 12.67 16.72
N VAL A 600 -19.47 12.20 17.93
CA VAL A 600 -20.24 10.97 18.14
C VAL A 600 -21.68 11.17 17.70
N GLU A 601 -22.13 10.30 16.80
CA GLU A 601 -23.50 10.26 16.28
C GLU A 601 -24.14 8.93 16.59
N ARG A 602 -25.35 8.97 17.15
CA ARG A 602 -26.17 7.79 17.36
C ARG A 602 -27.42 7.89 16.50
N VAL A 603 -27.54 6.98 15.53
CA VAL A 603 -28.73 6.86 14.68
C VAL A 603 -29.49 5.62 15.08
N GLU A 604 -30.59 5.81 15.80
CA GLU A 604 -31.49 4.73 16.20
C GLU A 604 -32.41 4.37 15.02
N SER A 605 -32.04 3.33 14.25
CA SER A 605 -32.85 2.86 13.12
C SER A 605 -33.75 1.67 13.50
N LEU A 606 -33.20 0.67 14.20
CA LEU A 606 -33.88 -0.53 14.71
C LEU A 606 -33.30 -0.91 16.10
N PRO A 607 -34.06 -1.58 16.98
CA PRO A 607 -33.61 -1.92 18.36
C PRO A 607 -32.31 -2.73 18.43
N TRP A 608 -31.96 -3.44 17.36
CA TRP A 608 -30.79 -4.31 17.24
C TRP A 608 -29.74 -3.79 16.22
N LEU A 609 -30.00 -2.65 15.58
CA LEU A 609 -29.15 -2.04 14.55
C LEU A 609 -29.00 -0.52 14.74
N SER A 610 -28.84 -0.07 15.99
CA SER A 610 -28.50 1.33 16.27
C SER A 610 -27.09 1.61 15.73
N LEU A 611 -26.93 2.54 14.79
CA LEU A 611 -25.63 3.00 14.30
C LEU A 611 -25.00 3.91 15.35
N HIS A 612 -23.75 3.63 15.72
CA HIS A 612 -23.02 4.36 16.74
C HIS A 612 -21.67 4.74 16.15
N LEU A 613 -21.63 5.93 15.58
CA LEU A 613 -20.51 6.44 14.83
C LEU A 613 -19.74 7.45 15.68
N GLY A 614 -18.43 7.54 15.49
CA GLY A 614 -17.57 8.51 16.14
C GLY A 614 -16.19 8.52 15.49
N ILE A 615 -15.44 9.59 15.70
CA ILE A 615 -14.08 9.74 15.19
C ILE A 615 -13.11 9.60 16.34
N ASP A 616 -12.20 8.64 16.24
CA ASP A 616 -11.04 8.54 17.11
C ASP A 616 -9.77 9.13 16.44
N GLY A 617 -8.64 9.11 17.15
CA GLY A 617 -7.37 9.64 16.65
C GLY A 617 -6.82 8.91 15.41
N LEU A 618 -7.30 7.71 15.09
CA LEU A 618 -6.94 6.98 13.87
C LEU A 618 -7.90 7.31 12.73
N GLY A 619 -9.21 7.24 12.99
CA GLY A 619 -10.28 7.52 12.05
C GLY A 619 -10.15 8.91 11.44
N VAL A 620 -9.77 9.92 12.24
CA VAL A 620 -9.58 11.30 11.73
C VAL A 620 -8.53 11.39 10.61
N LEU A 621 -7.54 10.50 10.58
CA LEU A 621 -6.51 10.45 9.55
C LEU A 621 -6.97 9.63 8.34
N PHE A 622 -7.67 8.53 8.58
CA PHE A 622 -8.12 7.62 7.51
C PHE A 622 -9.29 8.15 6.70
N LEU A 623 -10.18 8.95 7.30
CA LEU A 623 -11.31 9.56 6.59
C LEU A 623 -10.87 10.46 5.41
N PRO A 624 -10.06 11.52 5.61
CA PRO A 624 -9.62 12.38 4.50
C PRO A 624 -8.72 11.64 3.51
N LEU A 625 -7.93 10.65 3.97
CA LEU A 625 -7.12 9.81 3.10
C LEU A 625 -8.00 8.97 2.17
N THR A 626 -9.02 8.31 2.72
CA THR A 626 -9.99 7.51 1.94
C THR A 626 -10.66 8.39 0.90
N ALA A 627 -11.21 9.55 1.28
CA ALA A 627 -11.86 10.47 0.36
C ALA A 627 -10.93 10.96 -0.77
N LEU A 628 -9.69 11.32 -0.42
CA LEU A 628 -8.69 11.74 -1.39
C LEU A 628 -8.34 10.61 -2.37
N LEU A 629 -8.15 9.39 -1.87
CA LEU A 629 -7.85 8.22 -2.70
C LEU A 629 -9.00 7.92 -3.66
N THR A 630 -10.25 7.93 -3.19
CA THR A 630 -11.43 7.74 -4.05
C THR A 630 -11.46 8.77 -5.18
N LEU A 631 -11.24 10.04 -4.85
CA LEU A 631 -11.20 11.13 -5.83
C LEU A 631 -10.09 10.89 -6.88
N LEU A 632 -8.88 10.53 -6.45
CA LEU A 632 -7.76 10.25 -7.36
C LEU A 632 -8.03 9.03 -8.24
N ILE A 633 -8.62 7.96 -7.70
CA ILE A 633 -9.03 6.78 -8.45
C ILE A 633 -10.05 7.15 -9.53
N LEU A 634 -11.06 7.97 -9.19
CA LEU A 634 -12.08 8.42 -10.14
C LEU A 634 -11.53 9.35 -11.22
N LEU A 635 -10.57 10.23 -10.89
CA LEU A 635 -9.87 11.07 -11.86
C LEU A 635 -9.02 10.22 -12.81
N TYR A 636 -8.29 9.22 -12.30
CA TYR A 636 -7.52 8.30 -13.12
C TYR A 636 -8.42 7.44 -14.02
N ALA A 637 -9.55 6.97 -13.50
CA ALA A 637 -10.53 6.17 -14.23
C ALA A 637 -11.09 6.88 -15.47
N GLN A 638 -10.99 8.22 -15.57
CA GLN A 638 -11.39 8.98 -16.76
C GLN A 638 -10.59 8.61 -18.01
N THR A 639 -9.37 8.07 -17.83
CA THR A 639 -8.50 7.67 -18.94
C THR A 639 -8.83 6.29 -19.51
N ILE A 640 -9.66 5.51 -18.82
CA ILE A 640 -9.95 4.11 -19.16
C ILE A 640 -11.34 4.01 -19.80
N ARG A 641 -11.42 3.47 -21.03
CA ARG A 641 -12.72 3.16 -21.66
C ARG A 641 -13.27 1.84 -21.14
N ARG A 642 -14.39 1.88 -20.43
CA ARG A 642 -15.13 0.69 -19.96
C ARG A 642 -16.54 0.66 -20.53
N GLU A 643 -17.05 -0.56 -20.78
CA GLU A 643 -18.40 -0.80 -21.33
C GLU A 643 -19.54 -0.40 -20.38
N ARG A 644 -19.29 -0.37 -19.05
CA ARG A 644 -20.28 0.00 -18.02
C ARG A 644 -19.69 0.97 -16.98
N PRO A 645 -19.50 2.24 -17.35
CA PRO A 645 -18.81 3.21 -16.50
C PRO A 645 -19.58 3.56 -15.20
N GLY A 646 -20.92 3.54 -15.24
CA GLY A 646 -21.74 3.78 -14.05
C GLY A 646 -21.56 2.74 -12.94
N VAL A 647 -21.39 1.47 -13.30
CA VAL A 647 -21.16 0.37 -12.34
C VAL A 647 -19.77 0.48 -11.71
N LEU A 648 -18.74 0.84 -12.50
CA LEU A 648 -17.39 1.08 -11.99
C LEU A 648 -17.40 2.21 -10.94
N VAL A 649 -18.01 3.35 -11.27
CA VAL A 649 -18.11 4.49 -10.35
C VAL A 649 -18.93 4.13 -9.12
N ALA A 650 -20.05 3.41 -9.30
CA ALA A 650 -20.87 2.95 -8.18
C ALA A 650 -20.12 2.00 -7.24
N GLY A 651 -19.32 1.08 -7.78
CA GLY A 651 -18.46 0.20 -6.99
C GLY A 651 -17.40 0.98 -6.21
N ILE A 652 -16.74 1.96 -6.84
CA ILE A 652 -15.74 2.79 -6.17
C ILE A 652 -16.37 3.60 -5.02
N LEU A 653 -17.53 4.24 -5.25
CA LEU A 653 -18.22 5.02 -4.21
C LEU A 653 -18.81 4.12 -3.10
N ALA A 654 -19.35 2.94 -3.44
CA ALA A 654 -19.85 2.01 -2.43
C ALA A 654 -18.71 1.46 -1.55
N GLN A 655 -17.52 1.27 -2.13
CA GLN A 655 -16.32 0.91 -1.40
C GLN A 655 -15.88 2.00 -0.43
N GLU A 656 -15.89 3.26 -0.89
CA GLU A 656 -15.64 4.42 -0.04
C GLU A 656 -16.60 4.46 1.16
N ALA A 657 -17.90 4.29 0.92
CA ALA A 657 -18.90 4.28 2.00
C ALA A 657 -18.63 3.19 3.05
N ALA A 658 -18.27 1.98 2.62
CA ALA A 658 -17.92 0.88 3.54
C ALA A 658 -16.69 1.22 4.38
N LEU A 659 -15.65 1.80 3.77
CA LEU A 659 -14.45 2.24 4.48
C LEU A 659 -14.73 3.37 5.47
N MET A 660 -15.52 4.38 5.07
CA MET A 660 -15.94 5.46 5.99
C MET A 660 -16.70 4.91 7.20
N GLY A 661 -17.61 3.96 6.97
CA GLY A 661 -18.33 3.27 8.05
C GLY A 661 -17.41 2.48 8.98
N MET A 662 -16.43 1.78 8.42
CA MET A 662 -15.44 1.03 9.20
C MET A 662 -14.61 1.95 10.10
N PHE A 663 -14.13 3.09 9.57
CA PHE A 663 -13.30 4.05 10.33
C PHE A 663 -14.08 4.90 11.33
N THR A 664 -15.41 4.92 11.23
CA THR A 664 -16.28 5.66 12.16
C THR A 664 -17.00 4.74 13.16
N ALA A 665 -16.89 3.42 13.03
CA ALA A 665 -17.59 2.49 13.90
C ALA A 665 -17.02 2.48 15.32
N LEU A 666 -17.84 2.80 16.33
CA LEU A 666 -17.45 2.75 17.75
C LEU A 666 -17.74 1.42 18.43
N ASN A 667 -18.28 0.44 17.70
CA ASN A 667 -18.42 -0.92 18.20
C ASN A 667 -17.97 -1.97 17.20
N LEU A 668 -17.49 -3.09 17.75
CA LEU A 668 -16.90 -4.19 17.00
C LEU A 668 -17.88 -4.79 15.97
N MET A 669 -19.16 -4.88 16.31
CA MET A 669 -20.19 -5.42 15.41
C MET A 669 -20.34 -4.54 14.16
N GLN A 670 -20.45 -3.23 14.31
CA GLN A 670 -20.54 -2.30 13.18
C GLN A 670 -19.26 -2.30 12.35
N PHE A 671 -18.10 -2.30 13.00
CA PHE A 671 -16.82 -2.43 12.31
C PHE A 671 -16.81 -3.66 11.40
N TRP A 672 -17.22 -4.83 11.91
CA TRP A 672 -17.31 -6.05 11.11
C TRP A 672 -18.37 -5.99 10.03
N LEU A 673 -19.53 -5.37 10.26
CA LEU A 673 -20.56 -5.20 9.25
C LEU A 673 -20.06 -4.36 8.07
N PHE A 674 -19.36 -3.26 8.34
CA PHE A 674 -18.75 -2.43 7.30
C PHE A 674 -17.58 -3.12 6.60
N ALA A 675 -16.72 -3.82 7.34
CA ALA A 675 -15.64 -4.63 6.77
C ALA A 675 -16.18 -5.77 5.87
N LEU A 676 -17.31 -6.38 6.22
CA LEU A 676 -17.99 -7.35 5.36
C LEU A 676 -18.66 -6.68 4.16
N ALA A 677 -19.26 -5.50 4.34
CA ALA A 677 -19.88 -4.73 3.27
C ALA A 677 -18.85 -4.34 2.19
N GLU A 678 -17.59 -4.10 2.58
CA GLU A 678 -16.46 -3.82 1.68
C GLU A 678 -16.25 -4.92 0.63
N ILE A 679 -16.50 -6.18 0.98
CA ILE A 679 -16.29 -7.31 0.06
C ILE A 679 -17.20 -7.19 -1.18
N ILE A 680 -18.40 -6.64 -1.02
CA ILE A 680 -19.41 -6.59 -2.08
C ILE A 680 -18.96 -5.66 -3.22
N PRO A 681 -18.61 -4.38 -3.00
CA PRO A 681 -18.08 -3.52 -4.05
C PRO A 681 -16.76 -4.02 -4.64
N VAL A 682 -15.84 -4.55 -3.81
CA VAL A 682 -14.57 -5.12 -4.30
C VAL A 682 -14.83 -6.25 -5.28
N ALA A 683 -15.75 -7.16 -4.95
CA ALA A 683 -16.14 -8.24 -5.85
C ALA A 683 -16.60 -7.66 -7.20
N PHE A 684 -17.46 -6.65 -7.22
CA PHE A 684 -17.88 -6.00 -8.47
C PHE A 684 -16.75 -5.32 -9.25
N LEU A 685 -15.76 -4.75 -8.57
CA LEU A 685 -14.62 -4.06 -9.18
C LEU A 685 -13.58 -5.04 -9.77
N VAL A 686 -13.37 -6.17 -9.12
CA VAL A 686 -12.40 -7.21 -9.54
C VAL A 686 -13.00 -8.15 -10.60
N TRP A 687 -14.33 -8.31 -10.60
CA TRP A 687 -15.06 -9.28 -11.43
C TRP A 687 -15.07 -8.98 -12.95
N ARG A 688 -14.60 -7.82 -13.42
CA ARG A 688 -14.63 -7.48 -14.87
C ARG A 688 -13.35 -6.86 -15.41
#